data_AF-A0A922A1W9-F1
#
_entry.id   AF-A0A922A1W9-F1
#
_cell.length_a   1.000
_cell.length_b   1.000
_cell.length_c   1.000
_cell.angle_alpha   90.00
_cell.angle_beta   90.00
_cell.angle_gamma   90.00
#
_symmetry.space_group_name_H-M   'P 1'
#
loop_
_entity.id
_entity.type
_entity.pdbx_description
1 polymer ?
#
loop_
_entity_poly.entity_id
_entity_poly.type
_entity_poly.pdbx_seq_one_letter_code
_entity_poly.pdbx_strand_id
1 'polypeptide(L)'
;MGKTIRLSGFPSSVTAQEVKEFLEGRTGEGTVYAIKIRPNKSGGRANATVQFTSNRHAESIISLANVRLWYGRSYLKAWEMERDIVPKPRTTLHSLENIILHFGCQISNEKFSILWRAVNVSVNFGTGFRQFQFFLLHNCVEYRLELSYENIWQIELHRPRRQTAKYLLIQLFGAPRIYEKDSRPSDNLYENPNFNFFKHIPDDQWVRGVDFTPSSCIGQSSSLCLELPYGHQLPDFRDNFAYYKESEGRYILESGSTFSCNLDLVPIVGPSPGVDLPYEILFKINLLVQNGCLAGPTLDVRFYRLVDPRNIGIDCIEYALEKLFHLQECCYEPSRWLNEQYIKYLTSTHPPKSPAISPDSGLVSVHRAQITPSKVYFCGPEINVSNRVLRHFSDCIDNFLRVSFVDENLDKMFSTDLSPRASSANEDRKTGIYRRILSVLKNGIVFAGKRFETLAFSSSQLRDNSIWMFASRDGLTAADIRDWMGNFSRIRNVAKYAARLGQSFGSSTETLTVYAHEIETIPDVELERGGVNYVFSDGIGKISAEFAKKVALKCGCKGSHPSAFQIRYGGYKGVVAVDPTSPMKLSLRKSMSKYEADNHKKLDVLAFSKFQPCFLNRQLITLLSTLGVKDNAFVNKQRQAIEQLDAILSDPLKAQEALDLMSPGENTNMLKEMLMCGYKPDAEPFLAMMLQTFRASKLLELRTKTRIFIPDGRAMMGCLDETGTLEYGQVFVQFSGTRHRQSFNDSTMFSVHGSDQRFLVTGKVVVAKNPCLHPGDVRVLRAVNVPALHHLVDCVVFPQKGLR
;
A
#
# COMPACT_ATOMS: atom_id res chain seq x y z
N MET A 1 16.61 12.97 27.55
CA MET A 1 16.08 11.59 27.55
C MET A 1 16.29 11.00 28.94
N GLY A 2 15.51 9.99 29.29
CA GLY A 2 15.63 9.27 30.56
C GLY A 2 16.81 8.31 30.60
N LYS A 3 17.14 7.79 31.79
CA LYS A 3 18.26 6.85 32.02
C LYS A 3 17.76 5.61 32.76
N THR A 4 18.25 4.44 32.38
CA THR A 4 17.86 3.16 32.98
C THR A 4 18.92 2.64 33.94
N ILE A 5 18.47 2.17 35.10
CA ILE A 5 19.30 1.58 36.15
C ILE A 5 18.76 0.22 36.57
N ARG A 6 19.61 -0.63 37.12
CA ARG A 6 19.24 -1.88 37.79
C ARG A 6 19.45 -1.72 39.29
N LEU A 7 18.42 -2.03 40.05
CA LEU A 7 18.41 -2.07 41.51
C LEU A 7 18.30 -3.52 41.99
N SER A 8 19.20 -3.94 42.88
CA SER A 8 19.17 -5.26 43.52
C SER A 8 19.00 -5.12 45.03
N GLY A 9 18.20 -6.00 45.63
CA GLY A 9 18.00 -6.04 47.08
C GLY A 9 16.53 -6.04 47.51
N PHE A 10 15.59 -6.11 46.59
CA PHE A 10 14.17 -6.20 46.94
C PHE A 10 13.76 -7.61 47.39
N PRO A 11 12.74 -7.76 48.25
CA PRO A 11 12.11 -9.06 48.51
C PRO A 11 11.63 -9.72 47.20
N SER A 12 11.62 -11.06 47.16
CA SER A 12 11.14 -11.81 45.98
C SER A 12 9.64 -11.58 45.68
N SER A 13 8.87 -11.18 46.68
CA SER A 13 7.45 -10.85 46.57
C SER A 13 7.16 -9.41 46.18
N VAL A 14 8.18 -8.56 45.97
CA VAL A 14 7.95 -7.14 45.66
C VAL A 14 7.23 -6.99 44.32
N THR A 15 6.29 -6.05 44.26
CA THR A 15 5.56 -5.69 43.06
C THR A 15 6.13 -4.44 42.39
N ALA A 16 5.85 -4.27 41.10
CA ALA A 16 6.28 -3.11 40.33
C ALA A 16 5.68 -1.81 40.88
N GLN A 17 4.45 -1.88 41.42
CA GLN A 17 3.79 -0.75 42.07
C GLN A 17 4.50 -0.32 43.35
N GLU A 18 4.88 -1.27 44.23
CA GLU A 18 5.63 -0.94 45.46
C GLU A 18 7.01 -0.34 45.15
N VAL A 19 7.69 -0.86 44.13
CA VAL A 19 8.97 -0.29 43.67
C VAL A 19 8.77 1.12 43.12
N LYS A 20 7.70 1.37 42.34
CA LYS A 20 7.37 2.69 41.80
C LYS A 20 7.15 3.70 42.92
N GLU A 21 6.26 3.41 43.86
CA GLU A 21 5.92 4.30 44.98
C GLU A 21 7.15 4.61 45.83
N PHE A 22 8.00 3.61 46.11
CA PHE A 22 9.22 3.79 46.85
C PHE A 22 10.23 4.74 46.18
N LEU A 23 10.39 4.64 44.85
CA LEU A 23 11.33 5.46 44.09
C LEU A 23 10.77 6.86 43.88
N GLU A 24 9.50 6.98 43.50
CA GLU A 24 8.84 8.27 43.28
C GLU A 24 8.69 9.08 44.57
N GLY A 25 8.58 8.44 45.74
CA GLY A 25 8.68 9.12 47.04
C GLY A 25 10.02 9.85 47.28
N ARG A 26 11.06 9.56 46.47
CA ARG A 26 12.38 10.22 46.56
C ARG A 26 12.70 11.12 45.38
N THR A 27 12.23 10.76 44.19
CA THR A 27 12.51 11.51 42.96
C THR A 27 11.40 12.46 42.57
N GLY A 28 10.20 12.33 43.15
CA GLY A 28 8.97 13.02 42.79
C GLY A 28 7.99 12.09 42.07
N GLU A 29 6.69 12.36 42.21
CA GLU A 29 5.63 11.60 41.53
C GLU A 29 5.78 11.69 40.00
N GLY A 30 5.56 10.56 39.30
CA GLY A 30 5.59 10.49 37.83
C GLY A 30 6.99 10.50 37.19
N THR A 31 8.05 10.34 38.01
CA THR A 31 9.44 10.32 37.55
C THR A 31 9.92 8.94 37.08
N VAL A 32 9.20 7.87 37.40
CA VAL A 32 9.49 6.53 36.89
C VAL A 32 8.77 6.32 35.56
N TYR A 33 9.54 5.93 34.53
CA TYR A 33 9.01 5.66 33.19
C TYR A 33 8.66 4.19 32.97
N ALA A 34 9.50 3.25 33.43
CA ALA A 34 9.21 1.82 33.32
C ALA A 34 9.95 1.02 34.40
N ILE A 35 9.39 -0.12 34.82
CA ILE A 35 9.97 -1.08 35.76
C ILE A 35 9.81 -2.49 35.20
N LYS A 36 10.88 -3.30 35.29
CA LYS A 36 10.84 -4.75 35.09
C LYS A 36 11.50 -5.44 36.28
N ILE A 37 10.72 -6.20 37.05
CA ILE A 37 11.19 -7.02 38.17
C ILE A 37 11.44 -8.42 37.67
N ARG A 38 12.63 -8.96 37.93
CA ARG A 38 12.97 -10.35 37.60
C ARG A 38 13.54 -11.06 38.83
N PRO A 39 13.10 -12.31 39.10
CA PRO A 39 13.66 -13.11 40.17
C PRO A 39 15.13 -13.41 39.87
N ASN A 40 15.94 -13.51 40.92
CA ASN A 40 17.33 -13.91 40.77
C ASN A 40 17.41 -15.43 40.53
N LYS A 41 18.14 -15.86 39.50
CA LYS A 41 18.26 -17.27 39.09
C LYS A 41 18.81 -18.20 40.18
N SER A 42 19.44 -17.64 41.22
CA SER A 42 20.06 -18.37 42.35
C SER A 42 19.18 -18.44 43.61
N GLY A 43 17.89 -18.05 43.55
CA GLY A 43 16.98 -18.15 44.70
C GLY A 43 17.09 -17.02 45.73
N GLY A 44 17.59 -15.85 45.33
CA GLY A 44 17.80 -14.68 46.20
C GLY A 44 16.80 -13.52 46.01
N ARG A 45 17.14 -12.36 46.58
CA ARG A 45 16.41 -11.08 46.44
C ARG A 45 16.20 -10.69 44.96
N ALA A 46 15.06 -10.09 44.66
CA ALA A 46 14.68 -9.69 43.30
C ALA A 46 15.47 -8.48 42.80
N ASN A 47 15.60 -8.40 41.47
CA ASN A 47 16.21 -7.27 40.77
C ASN A 47 15.11 -6.48 40.05
N ALA A 48 15.08 -5.17 40.25
CA ALA A 48 14.23 -4.24 39.50
C ALA A 48 15.10 -3.47 38.50
N THR A 49 14.82 -3.59 37.21
CA THR A 49 15.35 -2.67 36.20
C THR A 49 14.36 -1.52 36.08
N VAL A 50 14.81 -0.28 36.26
CA VAL A 50 13.97 0.92 36.31
C VAL A 50 14.49 1.97 35.34
N GLN A 51 13.64 2.43 34.44
CA GLN A 51 13.88 3.56 33.56
C GLN A 51 13.21 4.80 34.13
N PHE A 52 13.95 5.90 34.26
CA PHE A 52 13.41 7.19 34.72
C PHE A 52 13.08 8.11 33.55
N THR A 53 12.27 9.15 33.78
CA THR A 53 11.92 10.17 32.77
C THR A 53 13.08 11.13 32.44
N SER A 54 14.05 11.27 33.36
CA SER A 54 15.22 12.14 33.22
C SER A 54 16.46 11.51 33.86
N ASN A 55 17.64 11.80 33.29
CA ASN A 55 18.94 11.35 33.81
C ASN A 55 19.16 11.75 35.28
N ARG A 56 18.72 12.96 35.66
CA ARG A 56 18.88 13.50 37.02
C ARG A 56 18.24 12.61 38.09
N HIS A 57 17.09 12.00 37.80
CA HIS A 57 16.40 11.13 38.75
C HIS A 57 17.14 9.80 38.94
N ALA A 58 17.65 9.22 37.84
CA ALA A 58 18.45 8.01 37.89
C ALA A 58 19.75 8.22 38.70
N GLU A 59 20.45 9.34 38.44
CA GLU A 59 21.67 9.73 39.16
C GLU A 59 21.42 9.97 40.65
N SER A 60 20.29 10.61 41.00
CA SER A 60 19.86 10.78 42.39
C SER A 60 19.71 9.45 43.11
N ILE A 61 19.04 8.47 42.49
CA ILE A 61 18.86 7.14 43.09
C ILE A 61 20.19 6.38 43.20
N ILE A 62 21.08 6.47 42.20
CA ILE A 62 22.42 5.86 42.27
C ILE A 62 23.22 6.46 43.45
N SER A 63 23.20 7.78 43.60
CA SER A 63 23.88 8.49 44.69
C SER A 63 23.36 8.03 46.06
N LEU A 64 22.03 7.94 46.22
CA LEU A 64 21.41 7.44 47.44
C LEU A 64 21.78 5.96 47.73
N ALA A 65 21.86 5.12 46.69
CA ALA A 65 22.25 3.73 46.83
C ALA A 65 23.71 3.55 47.28
N ASN A 66 24.62 4.44 46.84
CA ASN A 66 26.02 4.42 47.25
C ASN A 66 26.23 4.78 48.73
N VAL A 67 25.33 5.57 49.32
CA VAL A 67 25.42 5.96 50.73
C VAL A 67 24.79 4.92 51.66
N ARG A 68 23.56 4.46 51.37
CA ARG A 68 22.82 3.30 51.95
C ARG A 68 21.31 3.51 51.73
N LEU A 69 20.81 3.24 50.53
CA LEU A 69 19.37 3.31 50.24
C LEU A 69 18.65 2.06 50.78
N TRP A 70 17.79 2.23 51.79
CA TRP A 70 17.07 1.14 52.44
C TRP A 70 15.68 0.89 51.84
N TYR A 71 15.38 -0.37 51.56
CA TYR A 71 14.04 -0.89 51.31
C TYR A 71 13.73 -2.00 52.32
N GLY A 72 12.86 -1.71 53.29
CA GLY A 72 12.63 -2.61 54.43
C GLY A 72 13.93 -2.91 55.18
N ARG A 73 14.31 -4.20 55.28
CA ARG A 73 15.55 -4.67 55.96
C ARG A 73 16.74 -4.84 55.01
N SER A 74 16.68 -4.24 53.82
CA SER A 74 17.62 -4.47 52.73
C SER A 74 18.26 -3.17 52.28
N TYR A 75 19.59 -3.15 52.13
CA TYR A 75 20.25 -2.09 51.37
C TYR A 75 20.16 -2.41 49.87
N LEU A 76 19.78 -1.42 49.07
CA LEU A 76 19.71 -1.54 47.62
C LEU A 76 21.05 -1.20 47.00
N LYS A 77 21.46 -1.99 46.00
CA LYS A 77 22.60 -1.70 45.13
C LYS A 77 22.08 -1.24 43.77
N ALA A 78 22.69 -0.20 43.20
CA ALA A 78 22.30 0.37 41.92
C ALA A 78 23.44 0.28 40.89
N TRP A 79 23.11 -0.07 39.65
CA TRP A 79 24.03 -0.03 38.51
C TRP A 79 23.36 0.62 37.31
N GLU A 80 24.11 1.37 36.53
CA GLU A 80 23.66 1.90 35.25
C GLU A 80 23.51 0.77 34.22
N MET A 81 22.53 0.88 33.34
CA MET A 81 22.29 -0.06 32.26
C MET A 81 22.60 0.58 30.91
N GLU A 82 23.28 -0.14 30.01
CA GLU A 82 23.58 0.34 28.66
C GLU A 82 22.34 0.48 27.77
N ARG A 83 21.26 -0.27 28.08
CA ARG A 83 20.04 -0.33 27.28
C ARG A 83 18.86 0.10 28.11
N ASP A 84 18.05 0.99 27.53
CA ASP A 84 16.77 1.37 28.09
C ASP A 84 15.75 0.23 28.02
N ILE A 85 14.80 0.21 28.96
CA ILE A 85 13.66 -0.71 28.93
C ILE A 85 12.79 -0.41 27.70
N VAL A 86 12.53 0.87 27.46
CA VAL A 86 11.81 1.40 26.31
C VAL A 86 12.77 2.32 25.52
N PRO A 87 13.29 1.86 24.37
CA PRO A 87 14.19 2.67 23.55
C PRO A 87 13.42 3.84 22.92
N LYS A 88 13.93 5.07 23.07
CA LYS A 88 13.28 6.33 22.62
C LYS A 88 11.87 6.51 23.22
N PRO A 89 11.77 6.78 24.53
CA PRO A 89 10.48 6.97 25.19
C PRO A 89 9.66 8.07 24.51
N ARG A 90 8.34 7.88 24.43
CA ARG A 90 7.43 8.83 23.78
C ARG A 90 7.42 10.13 24.59
N THR A 91 7.73 11.26 23.95
CA THR A 91 7.51 12.60 24.51
C THR A 91 6.15 13.10 24.06
N THR A 92 5.14 12.97 24.94
CA THR A 92 3.87 13.67 24.78
C THR A 92 4.08 15.14 25.14
N LEU A 93 3.63 16.05 24.27
CA LEU A 93 3.76 17.50 24.52
C LEU A 93 2.53 18.04 25.26
N HIS A 94 1.36 17.48 24.96
CA HIS A 94 0.08 17.84 25.55
C HIS A 94 -0.73 16.60 25.94
N SER A 95 -1.43 16.72 27.06
CA SER A 95 -2.35 15.72 27.59
C SER A 95 -3.62 16.42 28.09
N LEU A 96 -4.77 15.92 27.68
CA LEU A 96 -6.09 16.36 28.14
C LEU A 96 -6.74 15.19 28.85
N GLU A 97 -7.26 15.43 30.05
CA GLU A 97 -7.85 14.40 30.90
C GLU A 97 -9.32 14.71 31.16
N ASN A 98 -10.11 13.66 31.43
CA ASN A 98 -11.54 13.76 31.76
C ASN A 98 -12.38 14.51 30.70
N ILE A 99 -12.06 14.33 29.42
CA ILE A 99 -12.86 14.92 28.34
C ILE A 99 -14.05 14.03 27.97
N ILE A 100 -15.08 14.62 27.36
CA ILE A 100 -16.15 13.87 26.69
C ILE A 100 -15.85 13.89 25.19
N LEU A 101 -15.75 12.72 24.59
CA LEU A 101 -15.48 12.53 23.16
C LEU A 101 -16.77 12.13 22.46
N HIS A 102 -17.21 12.96 21.51
CA HIS A 102 -18.38 12.72 20.68
C HIS A 102 -17.94 12.31 19.27
N PHE A 103 -18.46 11.18 18.82
CA PHE A 103 -18.36 10.70 17.44
C PHE A 103 -19.63 11.07 16.69
N GLY A 104 -19.51 11.68 15.52
CA GLY A 104 -20.66 12.02 14.72
C GLY A 104 -20.33 12.80 13.45
N CYS A 105 -21.29 13.63 13.05
CA CYS A 105 -21.22 14.43 11.83
C CYS A 105 -21.58 15.87 12.13
N GLN A 106 -20.75 16.81 11.66
CA GLN A 106 -21.20 18.20 11.54
C GLN A 106 -22.28 18.28 10.46
N ILE A 107 -23.42 18.90 10.78
CA ILE A 107 -24.57 19.02 9.87
C ILE A 107 -24.88 20.47 9.51
N SER A 108 -24.24 21.43 10.19
CA SER A 108 -24.15 22.83 9.81
C SER A 108 -22.97 23.48 10.53
N ASN A 109 -22.64 24.72 10.20
CA ASN A 109 -21.57 25.48 10.88
C ASN A 109 -21.80 25.62 12.41
N GLU A 110 -23.05 25.47 12.87
CA GLU A 110 -23.42 25.65 14.28
C GLU A 110 -23.90 24.36 14.97
N LYS A 111 -24.01 23.24 14.23
CA LYS A 111 -24.65 22.02 14.73
C LYS A 111 -23.83 20.76 14.46
N PHE A 112 -23.73 19.94 15.50
CA PHE A 112 -23.09 18.64 15.47
C PHE A 112 -24.07 17.54 15.89
N SER A 113 -24.24 16.56 15.02
CA SER A 113 -25.10 15.40 15.25
C SER A 113 -24.29 14.26 15.87
N ILE A 114 -24.57 13.93 17.13
CA ILE A 114 -23.86 12.91 17.90
C ILE A 114 -24.42 11.53 17.58
N LEU A 115 -23.57 10.62 17.10
CA LEU A 115 -23.90 9.20 16.89
C LEU A 115 -23.52 8.34 18.10
N TRP A 116 -22.40 8.68 18.76
CA TRP A 116 -21.93 7.97 19.94
C TRP A 116 -21.07 8.89 20.80
N ARG A 117 -21.04 8.65 22.11
CA ARG A 117 -20.22 9.42 23.06
C ARG A 117 -19.46 8.52 24.02
N ALA A 118 -18.23 8.92 24.34
CA ALA A 118 -17.41 8.35 25.41
C ALA A 118 -17.14 9.42 26.47
N VAL A 119 -17.20 9.02 27.74
CA VAL A 119 -16.87 9.87 28.88
C VAL A 119 -15.54 9.43 29.49
N ASN A 120 -14.91 10.30 30.28
CA ASN A 120 -13.63 10.03 30.95
C ASN A 120 -12.53 9.61 29.97
N VAL A 121 -12.47 10.28 28.82
CA VAL A 121 -11.44 10.01 27.79
C VAL A 121 -10.20 10.82 28.13
N SER A 122 -9.03 10.20 27.95
CA SER A 122 -7.75 10.91 27.99
C SER A 122 -7.18 11.03 26.57
N VAL A 123 -6.58 12.17 26.26
CA VAL A 123 -6.07 12.49 24.93
C VAL A 123 -4.65 12.99 25.00
N ASN A 124 -3.75 12.28 24.32
CA ASN A 124 -2.34 12.62 24.23
C ASN A 124 -1.98 13.02 22.80
N PHE A 125 -1.26 14.12 22.63
CA PHE A 125 -0.83 14.61 21.31
C PHE A 125 0.43 15.50 21.41
N GLY A 126 1.09 15.75 20.27
CA GLY A 126 2.29 16.60 20.21
C GLY A 126 3.07 16.53 18.91
N THR A 127 3.96 17.50 18.71
CA THR A 127 4.68 17.77 17.45
C THR A 127 5.57 16.61 16.98
N GLY A 128 6.22 15.90 17.89
CA GLY A 128 7.09 14.76 17.56
C GLY A 128 6.32 13.49 17.16
N PHE A 129 5.05 13.38 17.52
CA PHE A 129 4.25 12.16 17.37
C PHE A 129 3.27 12.22 16.18
N ARG A 130 2.87 13.43 15.76
CA ARG A 130 1.98 13.72 14.60
C ARG A 130 0.69 12.89 14.56
N GLN A 131 0.14 12.58 15.74
CA GLN A 131 -1.16 11.93 15.88
C GLN A 131 -1.81 12.28 17.22
N PHE A 132 -3.13 12.16 17.29
CA PHE A 132 -3.90 12.16 18.54
C PHE A 132 -4.08 10.71 19.02
N GLN A 133 -3.85 10.48 20.30
CA GLN A 133 -4.10 9.22 20.98
C GLN A 133 -5.19 9.39 22.02
N PHE A 134 -6.32 8.73 21.81
CA PHE A 134 -7.44 8.71 22.76
C PHE A 134 -7.42 7.40 23.53
N PHE A 135 -7.56 7.45 24.85
CA PHE A 135 -7.72 6.27 25.69
C PHE A 135 -9.07 6.34 26.39
N LEU A 136 -9.81 5.23 26.34
CA LEU A 136 -11.16 5.16 26.90
C LEU A 136 -11.50 3.73 27.34
N LEU A 137 -12.44 3.61 28.26
CA LEU A 137 -12.97 2.33 28.72
C LEU A 137 -14.39 2.14 28.15
N HIS A 138 -14.65 1.01 27.51
CA HIS A 138 -15.98 0.65 27.02
C HIS A 138 -16.25 -0.84 27.27
N ASN A 139 -17.41 -1.18 27.85
CA ASN A 139 -17.79 -2.56 28.20
C ASN A 139 -16.70 -3.34 28.97
N CYS A 140 -16.04 -2.68 29.93
CA CYS A 140 -14.92 -3.22 30.72
C CYS A 140 -13.64 -3.54 29.91
N VAL A 141 -13.53 -3.01 28.69
CA VAL A 141 -12.37 -3.16 27.82
C VAL A 141 -11.72 -1.79 27.59
N GLU A 142 -10.40 -1.72 27.75
CA GLU A 142 -9.63 -0.51 27.45
C GLU A 142 -9.33 -0.43 25.96
N TYR A 143 -9.62 0.72 25.36
CA TYR A 143 -9.35 1.03 23.97
C TYR A 143 -8.37 2.18 23.83
N ARG A 144 -7.52 2.08 22.81
CA ARG A 144 -6.66 3.16 22.32
C ARG A 144 -7.04 3.47 20.88
N LEU A 145 -7.37 4.72 20.60
CA LEU A 145 -7.66 5.22 19.27
C LEU A 145 -6.51 6.11 18.79
N GLU A 146 -5.98 5.85 17.60
CA GLU A 146 -4.88 6.63 17.01
C GLU A 146 -5.36 7.36 15.75
N LEU A 147 -5.41 8.69 15.81
CA LEU A 147 -5.77 9.55 14.68
C LEU A 147 -4.52 10.27 14.15
N SER A 148 -4.03 9.82 12.99
CA SER A 148 -2.91 10.47 12.27
C SER A 148 -3.29 11.90 11.86
N TYR A 149 -2.32 12.83 11.88
CA TYR A 149 -2.57 14.19 11.39
C TYR A 149 -2.94 14.22 9.91
N GLU A 150 -2.46 13.25 9.13
CA GLU A 150 -2.80 13.04 7.72
C GLU A 150 -4.27 12.68 7.51
N ASN A 151 -4.98 12.21 8.55
CA ASN A 151 -6.40 11.89 8.51
C ASN A 151 -7.28 13.03 9.02
N ILE A 152 -6.72 14.21 9.29
CA ILE A 152 -7.44 15.40 9.75
C ILE A 152 -7.59 16.38 8.60
N TRP A 153 -8.84 16.72 8.27
CA TRP A 153 -9.17 17.75 7.28
C TRP A 153 -8.95 19.16 7.85
N GLN A 154 -9.63 19.46 8.96
CA GLN A 154 -9.65 20.76 9.60
C GLN A 154 -9.90 20.59 11.10
N ILE A 155 -9.36 21.52 11.89
CA ILE A 155 -9.67 21.65 13.30
C ILE A 155 -10.38 22.99 13.54
N GLU A 156 -11.51 22.97 14.24
CA GLU A 156 -12.24 24.17 14.63
C GLU A 156 -12.46 24.21 16.14
N LEU A 157 -12.12 25.33 16.76
CA LEU A 157 -12.36 25.57 18.18
C LEU A 157 -13.57 26.48 18.35
N HIS A 158 -14.66 25.93 18.88
CA HIS A 158 -15.85 26.68 19.24
C HIS A 158 -15.81 27.13 20.70
N ARG A 159 -16.02 28.43 20.92
CA ARG A 159 -16.14 29.08 22.23
C ARG A 159 -17.50 29.78 22.34
N PRO A 160 -18.61 29.01 22.47
CA PRO A 160 -19.94 29.60 22.42
C PRO A 160 -20.18 30.61 23.54
N ARG A 161 -20.69 31.78 23.17
CA ARG A 161 -21.03 32.84 24.12
C ARG A 161 -22.01 32.32 25.17
N ARG A 162 -21.71 32.59 26.44
CA ARG A 162 -22.51 32.20 27.63
C ARG A 162 -22.50 30.71 27.97
N GLN A 163 -21.64 29.90 27.36
CA GLN A 163 -21.35 28.53 27.81
C GLN A 163 -19.94 28.46 28.41
N THR A 164 -19.77 27.63 29.44
CA THR A 164 -18.46 27.40 30.08
C THR A 164 -17.63 26.35 29.34
N ALA A 165 -18.29 25.43 28.61
CA ALA A 165 -17.65 24.40 27.81
C ALA A 165 -17.09 24.96 26.50
N LYS A 166 -15.90 24.47 26.12
CA LYS A 166 -15.30 24.69 24.80
C LYS A 166 -15.39 23.39 24.01
N TYR A 167 -15.58 23.50 22.70
CA TYR A 167 -15.68 22.34 21.82
C TYR A 167 -14.56 22.38 20.79
N LEU A 168 -13.74 21.34 20.73
CA LEU A 168 -12.74 21.16 19.69
C LEU A 168 -13.27 20.15 18.67
N LEU A 169 -13.67 20.66 17.52
CA LEU A 169 -14.14 19.87 16.39
C LEU A 169 -12.96 19.48 15.50
N ILE A 170 -12.86 18.20 15.18
CA ILE A 170 -11.85 17.63 14.28
C ILE A 170 -12.59 16.97 13.13
N GLN A 171 -12.52 17.57 11.94
CA GLN A 171 -13.09 17.01 10.71
C GLN A 171 -12.12 15.99 10.12
N LEU A 172 -12.63 14.85 9.63
CA LEU A 172 -11.83 13.68 9.31
C LEU A 172 -11.80 13.37 7.81
N PHE A 173 -10.62 13.03 7.29
CA PHE A 173 -10.48 12.22 6.07
C PHE A 173 -10.63 10.72 6.36
N GLY A 174 -10.00 10.28 7.47
CA GLY A 174 -9.89 8.88 7.87
C GLY A 174 -10.40 8.64 9.29
N ALA A 175 -10.91 7.43 9.57
CA ALA A 175 -11.23 7.03 10.93
C ALA A 175 -9.94 6.85 11.77
N PRO A 176 -10.00 6.94 13.11
CA PRO A 176 -8.87 6.56 13.95
C PRO A 176 -8.62 5.05 13.91
N ARG A 177 -7.36 4.63 13.97
CA ARG A 177 -7.01 3.22 14.17
C ARG A 177 -7.42 2.79 15.57
N ILE A 178 -8.13 1.66 15.64
CA ILE A 178 -8.65 1.12 16.88
C ILE A 178 -7.72 0.02 17.40
N TYR A 179 -7.39 0.10 18.69
CA TYR A 179 -6.67 -0.93 19.41
C TYR A 179 -7.44 -1.28 20.68
N GLU A 180 -7.50 -2.57 20.96
CA GLU A 180 -8.05 -3.16 22.18
C GLU A 180 -6.88 -3.65 23.03
N LYS A 181 -6.94 -3.40 24.35
CA LYS A 181 -5.94 -3.91 25.28
C LYS A 181 -6.13 -5.41 25.47
N ASP A 182 -5.04 -6.16 25.31
CA ASP A 182 -5.03 -7.58 25.60
C ASP A 182 -5.17 -7.81 27.12
N SER A 183 -6.37 -8.12 27.58
CA SER A 183 -6.72 -8.27 28.99
C SER A 183 -6.49 -9.67 29.55
N ARG A 184 -5.89 -10.59 28.79
CA ARG A 184 -5.69 -11.96 29.28
C ARG A 184 -4.53 -11.98 30.28
N PRO A 185 -4.76 -12.39 31.55
CA PRO A 185 -3.66 -12.60 32.48
C PRO A 185 -2.81 -13.72 31.92
N SER A 186 -1.61 -13.40 31.45
CA SER A 186 -0.64 -14.44 31.18
C SER A 186 0.10 -14.74 32.49
N ASP A 187 0.22 -16.02 32.82
CA ASP A 187 1.18 -16.51 33.83
C ASP A 187 2.65 -16.25 33.39
N ASN A 188 2.81 -15.63 32.22
CA ASN A 188 4.07 -15.18 31.69
C ASN A 188 4.61 -14.00 32.51
N LEU A 189 5.69 -14.25 33.24
CA LEU A 189 6.41 -13.27 34.06
C LEU A 189 6.85 -12.01 33.28
N TYR A 190 6.92 -12.09 31.95
CA TYR A 190 7.25 -10.96 31.07
C TYR A 190 6.10 -9.97 30.81
N GLU A 191 4.86 -10.36 31.07
CA GLU A 191 3.65 -9.58 30.78
C GLU A 191 2.81 -9.28 32.03
N ASN A 192 3.06 -9.98 33.14
CA ASN A 192 2.34 -9.80 34.39
C ASN A 192 2.54 -8.38 35.00
N PRO A 193 1.47 -7.63 35.31
CA PRO A 193 1.54 -6.26 35.82
C PRO A 193 2.18 -6.16 37.22
N ASN A 194 2.17 -7.23 38.01
CA ASN A 194 2.85 -7.26 39.30
C ASN A 194 4.38 -7.17 39.14
N PHE A 195 4.93 -7.60 38.00
CA PHE A 195 6.37 -7.59 37.74
C PHE A 195 6.80 -6.57 36.70
N ASN A 196 5.87 -5.89 36.04
CA ASN A 196 6.17 -4.95 34.97
C ASN A 196 5.28 -3.71 35.10
N PHE A 197 5.89 -2.53 35.15
CA PHE A 197 5.19 -1.24 35.07
C PHE A 197 5.71 -0.46 33.88
N PHE A 198 4.83 0.20 33.14
CA PHE A 198 5.20 1.14 32.10
C PHE A 198 4.29 2.36 32.19
N LYS A 199 4.88 3.56 32.19
CA LYS A 199 4.17 4.83 32.16
C LYS A 199 3.23 4.94 30.96
N HIS A 200 3.63 4.34 29.84
CA HIS A 200 2.78 4.11 28.69
C HIS A 200 2.76 2.61 28.39
N ILE A 201 1.56 2.04 28.24
CA ILE A 201 1.38 0.63 27.90
C ILE A 201 2.16 0.33 26.61
N PRO A 202 3.07 -0.67 26.62
CA PRO A 202 3.88 -0.97 25.45
C PRO A 202 3.01 -1.53 24.29
N ASP A 203 3.46 -1.31 23.06
CA ASP A 203 2.66 -1.57 21.86
C ASP A 203 2.32 -3.06 21.64
N ASP A 204 3.07 -3.96 22.26
CA ASP A 204 2.84 -5.40 22.21
C ASP A 204 1.59 -5.86 23.00
N GLN A 205 1.07 -5.03 23.91
CA GLN A 205 -0.16 -5.30 24.66
C GLN A 205 -1.43 -4.77 23.95
N TRP A 206 -1.28 -4.07 22.83
CA TRP A 206 -2.38 -3.52 22.05
C TRP A 206 -2.65 -4.37 20.81
N VAL A 207 -3.87 -4.90 20.71
CA VAL A 207 -4.32 -5.68 19.56
C VAL A 207 -5.17 -4.82 18.66
N ARG A 208 -4.88 -4.83 17.36
CA ARG A 208 -5.66 -4.11 16.35
C ARG A 208 -7.11 -4.62 16.30
N GLY A 209 -8.04 -3.66 16.35
CA GLY A 209 -9.48 -3.89 16.41
C GLY A 209 -10.24 -3.32 15.21
N VAL A 210 -11.55 -3.53 15.24
CA VAL A 210 -12.55 -2.92 14.37
C VAL A 210 -13.43 -1.98 15.21
N ASP A 211 -14.36 -1.28 14.58
CA ASP A 211 -15.33 -0.45 15.30
C ASP A 211 -16.11 -1.29 16.33
N PHE A 212 -15.95 -0.95 17.61
CA PHE A 212 -16.59 -1.62 18.74
C PHE A 212 -17.93 -0.97 19.12
N THR A 213 -18.25 0.19 18.54
CA THR A 213 -19.45 0.94 18.90
C THR A 213 -20.70 0.28 18.30
N PRO A 214 -21.87 0.40 18.95
CA PRO A 214 -23.12 -0.08 18.39
C PRO A 214 -23.34 0.49 16.98
N SER A 215 -23.73 -0.35 16.03
CA SER A 215 -23.98 0.04 14.64
C SER A 215 -22.79 0.72 13.93
N SER A 216 -21.56 0.53 14.39
CA SER A 216 -20.35 1.11 13.80
C SER A 216 -20.39 2.65 13.71
N CYS A 217 -20.72 3.33 14.80
CA CYS A 217 -20.78 4.80 14.86
C CYS A 217 -19.44 5.49 14.57
N ILE A 218 -18.29 4.91 14.94
CA ILE A 218 -16.98 5.47 14.58
C ILE A 218 -16.81 5.45 13.06
N GLY A 219 -17.16 4.34 12.43
CA GLY A 219 -17.19 4.17 10.98
C GLY A 219 -18.18 5.08 10.26
N GLN A 220 -19.27 5.50 10.90
CA GLN A 220 -20.21 6.45 10.30
C GLN A 220 -19.82 7.92 10.49
N SER A 221 -18.89 8.21 11.40
CA SER A 221 -18.54 9.58 11.76
C SER A 221 -17.65 10.25 10.72
N SER A 222 -17.99 11.47 10.32
CA SER A 222 -17.12 12.35 9.53
C SER A 222 -16.32 13.32 10.40
N SER A 223 -16.59 13.37 11.71
CA SER A 223 -15.97 14.32 12.63
C SER A 223 -15.93 13.79 14.07
N LEU A 224 -14.96 14.28 14.85
CA LEU A 224 -14.88 14.11 16.30
C LEU A 224 -15.11 15.45 16.97
N CYS A 225 -15.90 15.51 18.04
CA CYS A 225 -16.07 16.70 18.84
C CYS A 225 -15.64 16.42 20.28
N LEU A 226 -14.60 17.11 20.74
CA LEU A 226 -14.10 17.01 22.10
C LEU A 226 -14.74 18.13 22.92
N GLU A 227 -15.55 17.76 23.91
CA GLU A 227 -16.09 18.68 24.90
C GLU A 227 -15.10 18.80 26.06
N LEU A 228 -14.55 20.00 26.22
CA LEU A 228 -13.43 20.28 27.12
C LEU A 228 -13.93 20.85 28.46
N PRO A 229 -13.44 20.32 29.60
CA PRO A 229 -13.72 20.88 30.92
C PRO A 229 -13.16 22.29 31.07
N TYR A 230 -13.82 23.10 31.91
CA TYR A 230 -13.39 24.47 32.20
C TYR A 230 -11.93 24.52 32.70
N GLY A 231 -11.13 25.44 32.17
CA GLY A 231 -9.75 25.69 32.61
C GLY A 231 -8.63 25.00 31.82
N HIS A 232 -8.94 24.09 30.88
CA HIS A 232 -7.89 23.50 30.03
C HIS A 232 -7.29 24.54 29.07
N GLN A 233 -5.97 24.65 29.07
CA GLN A 233 -5.21 25.39 28.06
C GLN A 233 -4.94 24.46 26.87
N LEU A 234 -5.41 24.88 25.69
CA LEU A 234 -5.07 24.22 24.43
C LEU A 234 -3.80 24.85 23.86
N PRO A 235 -2.95 24.07 23.19
CA PRO A 235 -1.86 24.64 22.42
C PRO A 235 -2.39 25.44 21.22
N ASP A 236 -1.51 26.25 20.64
CA ASP A 236 -1.80 26.87 19.35
C ASP A 236 -1.77 25.78 18.26
N PHE A 237 -2.95 25.45 17.74
CA PHE A 237 -3.06 24.47 16.66
C PHE A 237 -2.54 25.02 15.32
N ARG A 238 -2.39 26.35 15.16
CA ARG A 238 -1.88 26.97 13.93
C ARG A 238 -0.44 26.54 13.62
N ASP A 239 0.33 26.20 14.64
CA ASP A 239 1.70 25.73 14.49
C ASP A 239 1.79 24.37 13.77
N ASN A 240 0.72 23.56 13.84
CA ASN A 240 0.73 22.18 13.35
C ASN A 240 -0.35 21.89 12.29
N PHE A 241 -1.37 22.75 12.19
CA PHE A 241 -2.52 22.58 11.30
C PHE A 241 -2.79 23.87 10.53
N ALA A 242 -2.57 23.83 9.21
CA ALA A 242 -2.82 24.97 8.32
C ALA A 242 -4.31 25.37 8.28
N TYR A 243 -5.21 24.39 8.39
CA TYR A 243 -6.66 24.60 8.41
C TYR A 243 -7.18 24.58 9.86
N TYR A 244 -6.83 25.62 10.61
CA TYR A 244 -7.36 25.85 11.95
C TYR A 244 -8.27 27.08 11.98
N LYS A 245 -9.47 26.94 12.57
CA LYS A 245 -10.43 28.04 12.73
C LYS A 245 -10.88 28.17 14.18
N GLU A 246 -11.25 29.38 14.56
CA GLU A 246 -11.89 29.66 15.84
C GLU A 246 -13.23 30.35 15.61
N SER A 247 -14.25 29.95 16.36
CA SER A 247 -15.59 30.51 16.27
C SER A 247 -16.15 30.80 17.66
N GLU A 248 -16.68 32.01 17.85
CA GLU A 248 -17.40 32.41 19.07
C GLU A 248 -18.93 32.26 18.92
N GLY A 249 -19.38 31.71 17.79
CA GLY A 249 -20.79 31.55 17.47
C GLY A 249 -21.50 30.55 18.37
N ARG A 250 -22.82 30.44 18.20
CA ARG A 250 -23.60 29.38 18.83
C ARG A 250 -23.11 28.03 18.31
N TYR A 251 -22.92 27.07 19.21
CA TYR A 251 -22.61 25.70 18.84
C TYR A 251 -23.51 24.75 19.63
N ILE A 252 -24.19 23.85 18.92
CA ILE A 252 -25.22 22.97 19.47
C ILE A 252 -24.82 21.53 19.18
N LEU A 253 -24.71 20.74 20.24
CA LEU A 253 -24.65 19.29 20.15
C LEU A 253 -26.08 18.74 20.19
N GLU A 254 -26.48 17.97 19.18
CA GLU A 254 -27.78 17.31 19.12
C GLU A 254 -27.62 15.79 18.98
N SER A 255 -28.53 15.03 19.60
CA SER A 255 -28.55 13.58 19.45
C SER A 255 -28.95 13.20 18.04
N GLY A 256 -28.05 12.51 17.33
CA GLY A 256 -28.28 11.98 15.98
C GLY A 256 -28.69 10.51 15.98
N SER A 257 -29.02 10.02 14.79
CA SER A 257 -29.28 8.62 14.50
C SER A 257 -28.30 8.12 13.45
N THR A 258 -27.96 6.82 13.49
CA THR A 258 -27.19 6.18 12.44
C THR A 258 -27.94 6.28 11.11
N PHE A 259 -27.22 6.60 10.04
CA PHE A 259 -27.78 6.88 8.72
C PHE A 259 -27.32 5.88 7.64
N SER A 260 -26.39 4.98 7.98
CA SER A 260 -25.96 3.91 7.08
C SER A 260 -27.09 2.89 6.88
N CYS A 261 -27.38 2.55 5.62
CA CYS A 261 -28.34 1.50 5.28
C CYS A 261 -27.72 0.08 5.33
N ASN A 262 -26.39 -0.02 5.35
CA ASN A 262 -25.65 -1.25 5.54
C ASN A 262 -25.00 -1.27 6.93
N LEU A 263 -25.15 -2.37 7.67
CA LEU A 263 -24.61 -2.53 9.03
C LEU A 263 -23.20 -3.14 9.06
N ASP A 264 -22.82 -3.88 8.02
CA ASP A 264 -21.52 -4.53 7.91
C ASP A 264 -20.46 -3.59 7.32
N LEU A 265 -20.83 -2.76 6.35
CA LEU A 265 -19.96 -1.80 5.67
C LEU A 265 -20.55 -0.40 5.79
N VAL A 266 -19.91 0.44 6.60
CA VAL A 266 -20.36 1.81 6.90
C VAL A 266 -19.33 2.86 6.46
N PRO A 267 -19.74 4.10 6.17
CA PRO A 267 -21.11 4.50 5.90
C PRO A 267 -21.48 4.13 4.45
N ILE A 268 -22.65 3.50 4.26
CA ILE A 268 -23.29 3.39 2.95
C ILE A 268 -24.66 4.06 3.07
N VAL A 269 -24.92 5.06 2.24
CA VAL A 269 -26.19 5.77 2.17
C VAL A 269 -27.01 5.30 0.98
N GLY A 270 -28.33 5.36 1.12
CA GLY A 270 -29.27 4.98 0.07
C GLY A 270 -30.53 5.83 0.12
N PRO A 271 -31.28 5.90 -0.99
CA PRO A 271 -32.50 6.67 -1.07
C PRO A 271 -33.57 6.10 -0.14
N SER A 272 -34.50 6.96 0.28
CA SER A 272 -35.72 6.51 0.96
C SER A 272 -36.55 5.61 0.03
N PRO A 273 -37.39 4.70 0.58
CA PRO A 273 -38.26 3.84 -0.23
C PRO A 273 -39.08 4.65 -1.26
N GLY A 274 -39.02 4.25 -2.53
CA GLY A 274 -39.76 4.89 -3.64
C GLY A 274 -38.93 5.77 -4.58
N VAL A 275 -37.66 6.05 -4.27
CA VAL A 275 -36.72 6.65 -5.22
C VAL A 275 -35.73 5.58 -5.68
N ASP A 276 -35.70 5.30 -6.98
CA ASP A 276 -34.78 4.37 -7.60
C ASP A 276 -33.74 5.17 -8.38
N LEU A 277 -32.46 4.98 -8.07
CA LEU A 277 -31.35 5.75 -8.62
C LEU A 277 -30.37 4.83 -9.32
N PRO A 278 -29.80 5.26 -10.47
CA PRO A 278 -28.74 4.52 -11.13
C PRO A 278 -27.56 4.22 -10.20
N TYR A 279 -26.91 3.09 -10.47
CA TYR A 279 -25.75 2.60 -9.73
C TYR A 279 -24.64 3.66 -9.65
N GLU A 280 -24.36 4.34 -10.74
CA GLU A 280 -23.28 5.32 -10.90
C GLU A 280 -23.52 6.56 -10.03
N ILE A 281 -24.77 7.04 -9.99
CA ILE A 281 -25.17 8.18 -9.16
C ILE A 281 -25.06 7.81 -7.68
N LEU A 282 -25.58 6.64 -7.27
CA LEU A 282 -25.47 6.17 -5.89
C LEU A 282 -24.02 5.98 -5.47
N PHE A 283 -23.17 5.46 -6.36
CA PHE A 283 -21.75 5.27 -6.11
C PHE A 283 -21.08 6.61 -5.82
N LYS A 284 -21.36 7.63 -6.65
CA LYS A 284 -20.80 8.98 -6.48
C LYS A 284 -21.30 9.69 -5.22
N ILE A 285 -22.59 9.55 -4.87
CA ILE A 285 -23.14 10.09 -3.61
C ILE A 285 -22.43 9.47 -2.41
N ASN A 286 -22.23 8.16 -2.41
CA ASN A 286 -21.54 7.47 -1.32
C ASN A 286 -20.07 7.88 -1.22
N LEU A 287 -19.38 8.02 -2.35
CA LEU A 287 -18.03 8.57 -2.43
C LEU A 287 -17.97 9.96 -1.78
N LEU A 288 -18.91 10.85 -2.08
CA LEU A 288 -18.97 12.20 -1.48
C LEU A 288 -19.17 12.17 0.04
N VAL A 289 -20.04 11.30 0.55
CA VAL A 289 -20.27 11.15 2.00
C VAL A 289 -19.03 10.59 2.70
N GLN A 290 -18.41 9.56 2.13
CA GLN A 290 -17.26 8.88 2.70
C GLN A 290 -16.00 9.75 2.74
N ASN A 291 -15.87 10.70 1.79
CA ASN A 291 -14.80 11.69 1.75
C ASN A 291 -15.14 13.01 2.47
N GLY A 292 -16.28 13.09 3.18
CA GLY A 292 -16.65 14.26 3.96
C GLY A 292 -17.12 15.48 3.15
N CYS A 293 -17.34 15.34 1.85
CA CYS A 293 -17.91 16.40 0.99
C CYS A 293 -19.40 16.63 1.29
N LEU A 294 -20.10 15.58 1.73
CA LEU A 294 -21.51 15.62 2.14
C LEU A 294 -21.67 15.06 3.56
N ALA A 295 -22.50 15.72 4.37
CA ALA A 295 -22.89 15.20 5.66
C ALA A 295 -24.02 14.16 5.49
N GLY A 296 -23.72 12.88 5.69
CA GLY A 296 -24.70 11.78 5.53
C GLY A 296 -26.08 12.01 6.17
N PRO A 297 -26.18 12.49 7.42
CA PRO A 297 -27.46 12.79 8.07
C PRO A 297 -28.32 13.87 7.38
N THR A 298 -27.74 14.68 6.49
CA THR A 298 -28.45 15.77 5.79
C THR A 298 -29.10 15.32 4.48
N LEU A 299 -28.89 14.08 4.04
CA LEU A 299 -29.42 13.55 2.78
C LEU A 299 -30.88 13.11 2.96
N ASP A 300 -31.79 14.05 2.74
CA ASP A 300 -33.23 13.83 2.84
C ASP A 300 -33.88 13.38 1.51
N VAL A 301 -35.18 13.08 1.55
CA VAL A 301 -35.96 12.72 0.35
C VAL A 301 -35.91 13.79 -0.74
N ARG A 302 -35.73 15.07 -0.39
CA ARG A 302 -35.65 16.16 -1.38
C ARG A 302 -34.32 16.09 -2.12
N PHE A 303 -33.22 15.83 -1.41
CA PHE A 303 -31.92 15.59 -2.03
C PHE A 303 -32.00 14.46 -3.06
N TYR A 304 -32.53 13.29 -2.66
CA TYR A 304 -32.60 12.14 -3.57
C TYR A 304 -33.48 12.39 -4.80
N ARG A 305 -34.55 13.20 -4.70
CA ARG A 305 -35.35 13.62 -5.86
C ARG A 305 -34.60 14.54 -6.82
N LEU A 306 -33.68 15.36 -6.32
CA LEU A 306 -32.86 16.29 -7.12
C LEU A 306 -31.70 15.61 -7.86
N VAL A 307 -31.39 14.36 -7.49
CA VAL A 307 -30.39 13.53 -8.17
C VAL A 307 -31.04 12.34 -8.89
N ASP A 308 -32.35 12.39 -9.08
CA ASP A 308 -33.12 11.41 -9.85
C ASP A 308 -33.15 11.82 -11.33
N PRO A 309 -32.61 10.99 -12.26
CA PRO A 309 -32.60 11.28 -13.69
C PRO A 309 -33.99 11.45 -14.31
N ARG A 310 -35.04 10.98 -13.65
CA ARG A 310 -36.44 11.19 -14.09
C ARG A 310 -36.87 12.66 -13.93
N ASN A 311 -36.22 13.40 -13.04
CA ASN A 311 -36.55 14.80 -12.73
C ASN A 311 -35.53 15.78 -13.32
N ILE A 312 -34.24 15.43 -13.33
CA ILE A 312 -33.14 16.29 -13.78
C ILE A 312 -32.29 15.53 -14.79
N GLY A 313 -31.83 16.19 -15.86
CA GLY A 313 -30.96 15.57 -16.85
C GLY A 313 -29.68 15.00 -16.23
N ILE A 314 -29.31 13.77 -16.62
CA ILE A 314 -28.19 13.02 -16.01
C ILE A 314 -26.85 13.78 -16.06
N ASP A 315 -26.56 14.46 -17.17
CA ASP A 315 -25.33 15.25 -17.34
C ASP A 315 -25.21 16.37 -16.30
N CYS A 316 -26.33 17.03 -15.98
CA CYS A 316 -26.39 18.06 -14.94
C CYS A 316 -26.15 17.48 -13.56
N ILE A 317 -26.70 16.28 -13.27
CA ILE A 317 -26.51 15.59 -12.00
C ILE A 317 -25.03 15.21 -11.85
N GLU A 318 -24.45 14.53 -12.85
CA GLU A 318 -23.06 14.09 -12.81
C GLU A 318 -22.08 15.25 -12.63
N TYR A 319 -22.30 16.35 -13.35
CA TYR A 319 -21.50 17.56 -13.25
C TYR A 319 -21.65 18.25 -11.90
N ALA A 320 -22.87 18.34 -11.35
CA ALA A 320 -23.11 18.89 -10.02
C ALA A 320 -22.41 18.07 -8.93
N LEU A 321 -22.51 16.74 -9.00
CA LEU A 321 -21.84 15.83 -8.07
C LEU A 321 -20.31 15.91 -8.19
N GLU A 322 -19.77 16.13 -9.40
CA GLU A 322 -18.32 16.36 -9.59
C GLU A 322 -17.88 17.66 -8.92
N LYS A 323 -18.67 18.72 -9.11
CA LYS A 323 -18.40 20.02 -8.52
C LYS A 323 -18.48 19.98 -6.98
N LEU A 324 -19.35 19.15 -6.40
CA LEU A 324 -19.39 18.89 -4.96
C LEU A 324 -18.10 18.25 -4.44
N PHE A 325 -17.49 17.34 -5.21
CA PHE A 325 -16.25 16.67 -4.82
C PHE A 325 -15.06 17.65 -4.72
N HIS A 326 -15.08 18.71 -5.52
CA HIS A 326 -14.05 19.75 -5.55
C HIS A 326 -14.30 20.94 -4.61
N LEU A 327 -15.34 20.90 -3.79
CA LEU A 327 -15.54 21.94 -2.77
C LEU A 327 -14.45 21.87 -1.70
N GLN A 328 -14.03 23.04 -1.22
CA GLN A 328 -13.07 23.16 -0.12
C GLN A 328 -13.71 22.89 1.26
N GLU A 329 -15.03 22.83 1.35
CA GLU A 329 -15.74 22.61 2.61
C GLU A 329 -16.90 21.65 2.38
N CYS A 330 -17.31 20.95 3.43
CA CYS A 330 -18.47 20.06 3.40
C CYS A 330 -19.75 20.85 3.07
N CYS A 331 -20.57 20.31 2.18
CA CYS A 331 -21.87 20.89 1.85
C CYS A 331 -22.94 20.39 2.83
N TYR A 332 -23.33 21.28 3.76
CA TYR A 332 -24.35 21.01 4.78
C TYR A 332 -25.81 21.20 4.31
N GLU A 333 -26.04 21.99 3.25
CA GLU A 333 -27.37 22.20 2.64
C GLU A 333 -27.41 21.70 1.18
N PRO A 334 -27.21 20.39 0.93
CA PRO A 334 -26.99 19.88 -0.42
C PRO A 334 -28.19 20.10 -1.35
N SER A 335 -29.43 19.96 -0.86
CA SER A 335 -30.64 20.20 -1.66
C SER A 335 -30.76 21.65 -2.14
N ARG A 336 -30.38 22.62 -1.29
CA ARG A 336 -30.37 24.04 -1.66
C ARG A 336 -29.27 24.31 -2.69
N TRP A 337 -28.07 23.79 -2.43
CA TRP A 337 -26.92 23.97 -3.30
C TRP A 337 -27.17 23.41 -4.71
N LEU A 338 -27.76 22.21 -4.81
CA LEU A 338 -28.11 21.59 -6.09
C LEU A 338 -29.12 22.44 -6.89
N ASN A 339 -30.18 22.91 -6.24
CA ASN A 339 -31.15 23.79 -6.89
C ASN A 339 -30.49 25.07 -7.45
N GLU A 340 -29.63 25.71 -6.66
CA GLU A 340 -28.90 26.91 -7.10
C GLU A 340 -27.97 26.60 -8.29
N GLN A 341 -27.36 25.41 -8.35
CA GLN A 341 -26.55 25.01 -9.51
C GLN A 341 -27.41 24.72 -10.73
N TYR A 342 -28.52 24.00 -10.59
CA TYR A 342 -29.39 23.66 -11.72
C TYR A 342 -30.02 24.90 -12.35
N ILE A 343 -30.41 25.92 -11.55
CA ILE A 343 -30.86 27.22 -12.07
C ILE A 343 -29.75 27.87 -12.91
N LYS A 344 -28.48 27.81 -12.48
CA LYS A 344 -27.35 28.34 -13.25
C LYS A 344 -27.10 27.56 -14.54
N TYR A 345 -27.27 26.24 -14.53
CA TYR A 345 -27.09 25.41 -15.73
C TYR A 345 -28.17 25.68 -16.78
N LEU A 346 -29.42 25.84 -16.35
CA LEU A 346 -30.55 26.15 -17.22
C LEU A 346 -30.46 27.54 -17.86
N THR A 347 -29.76 28.48 -17.22
CA THR A 347 -29.57 29.85 -17.70
C THR A 347 -28.24 30.06 -18.43
N SER A 348 -27.37 29.04 -18.49
CA SER A 348 -26.07 29.09 -19.15
C SER A 348 -26.19 28.92 -20.66
N THR A 349 -25.41 29.69 -21.42
CA THR A 349 -25.28 29.51 -22.88
C THR A 349 -24.52 28.24 -23.26
N HIS A 350 -23.77 27.67 -22.32
CA HIS A 350 -23.01 26.44 -22.47
C HIS A 350 -23.45 25.46 -21.37
N PRO A 351 -24.42 24.56 -21.64
CA PRO A 351 -24.87 23.59 -20.66
C PRO A 351 -23.73 22.62 -20.31
N PRO A 352 -23.75 22.02 -19.10
CA PRO A 352 -22.78 21.02 -18.70
C PRO A 352 -22.77 19.87 -19.70
N LYS A 353 -21.58 19.45 -20.12
CA LYS A 353 -21.39 18.20 -20.89
C LYS A 353 -20.86 17.15 -19.95
N SER A 354 -21.27 15.90 -20.15
CA SER A 354 -20.69 14.79 -19.40
C SER A 354 -19.16 14.78 -19.59
N PRO A 355 -18.39 14.63 -18.51
CA PRO A 355 -16.93 14.51 -18.57
C PRO A 355 -16.47 13.13 -19.08
N ALA A 356 -17.36 12.32 -19.68
CA ALA A 356 -17.07 10.97 -20.15
C ALA A 356 -15.96 10.95 -21.22
N ILE A 357 -14.72 10.80 -20.76
CA ILE A 357 -13.57 10.48 -21.60
C ILE A 357 -13.65 8.98 -21.90
N SER A 358 -13.85 8.62 -23.16
CA SER A 358 -13.71 7.23 -23.60
C SER A 358 -12.27 6.79 -23.37
N PRO A 359 -12.01 5.75 -22.55
CA PRO A 359 -10.66 5.29 -22.29
C PRO A 359 -9.99 4.83 -23.59
N ASP A 360 -8.69 5.13 -23.74
CA ASP A 360 -7.89 4.68 -24.88
C ASP A 360 -7.94 3.15 -25.04
N SER A 361 -7.64 2.67 -26.25
CA SER A 361 -7.62 1.23 -26.55
C SER A 361 -6.74 0.45 -25.56
N GLY A 362 -7.34 -0.46 -24.79
CA GLY A 362 -6.63 -1.28 -23.80
C GLY A 362 -6.71 -0.78 -22.35
N LEU A 363 -7.39 0.35 -22.12
CA LEU A 363 -7.75 0.84 -20.79
C LEU A 363 -9.21 0.54 -20.48
N VAL A 364 -9.54 0.46 -19.19
CA VAL A 364 -10.89 0.20 -18.71
C VAL A 364 -11.16 0.97 -17.42
N SER A 365 -12.32 1.60 -17.33
CA SER A 365 -12.76 2.36 -16.16
C SER A 365 -13.52 1.42 -15.23
N VAL A 366 -13.05 1.28 -13.99
CA VAL A 366 -13.61 0.32 -13.03
C VAL A 366 -13.76 0.96 -11.66
N HIS A 367 -14.92 0.75 -11.06
CA HIS A 367 -15.22 1.16 -9.68
C HIS A 367 -14.42 0.34 -8.65
N ARG A 368 -14.02 0.99 -7.56
CA ARG A 368 -13.24 0.37 -6.49
C ARG A 368 -13.86 0.63 -5.12
N ALA A 369 -13.84 -0.38 -4.26
CA ALA A 369 -14.15 -0.25 -2.83
C ALA A 369 -12.90 -0.54 -1.99
N GLN A 370 -12.50 0.40 -1.15
CA GLN A 370 -11.45 0.23 -0.15
C GLN A 370 -12.11 0.00 1.21
N ILE A 371 -11.79 -1.12 1.85
CA ILE A 371 -12.37 -1.52 3.12
C ILE A 371 -11.29 -1.40 4.19
N THR A 372 -11.55 -0.55 5.17
CA THR A 372 -10.72 -0.41 6.38
C THR A 372 -11.34 -1.18 7.54
N PRO A 373 -10.63 -1.33 8.67
CA PRO A 373 -11.20 -1.92 9.88
C PRO A 373 -12.49 -1.25 10.36
N SER A 374 -12.65 0.06 10.13
CA SER A 374 -13.80 0.84 10.61
C SER A 374 -14.76 1.27 9.49
N LYS A 375 -14.27 1.45 8.25
CA LYS A 375 -15.01 2.12 7.17
C LYS A 375 -14.98 1.36 5.83
N VAL A 376 -15.82 1.80 4.90
CA VAL A 376 -15.71 1.57 3.46
C VAL A 376 -15.59 2.89 2.72
N TYR A 377 -14.74 2.93 1.69
CA TYR A 377 -14.56 4.04 0.77
C TYR A 377 -14.79 3.55 -0.66
N PHE A 378 -15.70 4.21 -1.36
CA PHE A 378 -15.94 4.04 -2.77
C PHE A 378 -15.08 5.04 -3.55
N CYS A 379 -14.43 4.52 -4.60
CA CYS A 379 -13.45 5.24 -5.39
C CYS A 379 -13.68 4.98 -6.87
N GLY A 380 -13.27 5.95 -7.68
CA GLY A 380 -13.29 5.83 -9.13
C GLY A 380 -14.63 6.27 -9.76
N PRO A 381 -14.90 5.83 -11.00
CA PRO A 381 -14.20 4.73 -11.68
C PRO A 381 -12.74 5.08 -12.03
N GLU A 382 -11.81 4.19 -11.67
CA GLU A 382 -10.37 4.37 -11.91
C GLU A 382 -9.99 3.78 -13.28
N ILE A 383 -9.17 4.49 -14.04
CA ILE A 383 -8.60 3.98 -15.30
C ILE A 383 -7.55 2.91 -14.98
N ASN A 384 -7.80 1.69 -15.43
CA ASN A 384 -6.92 0.55 -15.25
C ASN A 384 -6.47 -0.01 -16.60
N VAL A 385 -5.25 -0.55 -16.67
CA VAL A 385 -4.85 -1.38 -17.82
C VAL A 385 -5.72 -2.63 -17.83
N SER A 386 -6.40 -2.83 -18.95
CA SER A 386 -7.37 -3.90 -19.09
C SER A 386 -6.73 -5.29 -19.02
N ASN A 387 -7.55 -6.31 -18.80
CA ASN A 387 -7.15 -7.71 -18.77
C ASN A 387 -8.13 -8.55 -19.60
N ARG A 388 -7.82 -9.83 -19.80
CA ARG A 388 -8.59 -10.72 -20.68
C ARG A 388 -10.07 -10.80 -20.27
N VAL A 389 -10.35 -10.86 -18.96
CA VAL A 389 -11.73 -10.98 -18.45
C VAL A 389 -12.50 -9.69 -18.69
N LEU A 390 -11.95 -8.54 -18.27
CA LEU A 390 -12.62 -7.25 -18.41
C LEU A 390 -12.84 -6.85 -19.88
N ARG A 391 -11.92 -7.22 -20.79
CA ARG A 391 -12.13 -7.01 -22.22
C ARG A 391 -13.30 -7.83 -22.76
N HIS A 392 -13.35 -9.11 -22.41
CA HIS A 392 -14.38 -10.01 -22.92
C HIS A 392 -15.77 -9.65 -22.39
N PHE A 393 -15.86 -9.30 -21.10
CA PHE A 393 -17.10 -8.91 -20.43
C PHE A 393 -17.24 -7.39 -20.30
N SER A 394 -16.82 -6.64 -21.32
CA SER A 394 -16.84 -5.17 -21.30
C SER A 394 -18.26 -4.60 -21.26
N ASP A 395 -19.24 -5.30 -21.84
CA ASP A 395 -20.66 -4.91 -21.81
C ASP A 395 -21.29 -4.89 -20.40
N CYS A 396 -20.65 -5.53 -19.42
CA CYS A 396 -21.10 -5.50 -18.03
C CYS A 396 -19.98 -5.05 -17.09
N ILE A 397 -19.20 -4.05 -17.51
CA ILE A 397 -18.09 -3.54 -16.72
C ILE A 397 -18.53 -3.00 -15.35
N ASP A 398 -19.72 -2.41 -15.26
CA ASP A 398 -20.30 -1.90 -14.01
C ASP A 398 -20.76 -3.01 -13.05
N ASN A 399 -20.69 -4.27 -13.47
CA ASN A 399 -20.87 -5.42 -12.60
C ASN A 399 -19.54 -5.88 -11.99
N PHE A 400 -18.40 -5.36 -12.42
CA PHE A 400 -17.10 -5.62 -11.78
C PHE A 400 -16.78 -4.57 -10.73
N LEU A 401 -16.36 -5.03 -9.56
CA LEU A 401 -15.89 -4.19 -8.47
C LEU A 401 -14.51 -4.64 -8.02
N ARG A 402 -13.55 -3.72 -8.01
CA ARG A 402 -12.25 -3.99 -7.40
C ARG A 402 -12.34 -3.71 -5.90
N VAL A 403 -12.08 -4.71 -5.07
CA VAL A 403 -12.09 -4.54 -3.61
C VAL A 403 -10.67 -4.57 -3.07
N SER A 404 -10.31 -3.65 -2.17
CA SER A 404 -9.00 -3.60 -1.51
C SER A 404 -9.15 -3.52 0.00
N PHE A 405 -8.36 -4.30 0.73
CA PHE A 405 -8.31 -4.27 2.19
C PHE A 405 -7.09 -3.47 2.64
N VAL A 406 -7.33 -2.28 3.18
CA VAL A 406 -6.30 -1.31 3.59
C VAL A 406 -6.50 -0.92 5.06
N ASP A 407 -5.48 -0.31 5.67
CA ASP A 407 -5.59 0.25 7.02
C ASP A 407 -6.25 1.64 6.98
N GLU A 408 -6.53 2.27 8.12
CA GLU A 408 -7.20 3.58 8.21
C GLU A 408 -6.42 4.73 7.57
N ASN A 409 -5.11 4.56 7.37
CA ASN A 409 -4.26 5.52 6.63
C ASN A 409 -4.16 5.16 5.13
N LEU A 410 -5.00 4.24 4.65
CA LEU A 410 -4.97 3.65 3.30
C LEU A 410 -3.67 2.87 2.97
N ASP A 411 -2.83 2.67 3.97
CA ASP A 411 -1.63 1.83 3.91
C ASP A 411 -1.97 0.33 3.85
N LYS A 412 -0.98 -0.47 3.49
CA LYS A 412 -1.10 -1.93 3.48
C LYS A 412 -1.24 -2.47 4.92
N MET A 413 -2.28 -3.28 5.16
CA MET A 413 -2.41 -4.08 6.39
C MET A 413 -1.39 -5.22 6.42
N PHE A 414 -0.87 -5.52 7.60
CA PHE A 414 0.11 -6.57 7.84
C PHE A 414 -0.52 -7.82 8.47
N SER A 415 0.15 -8.96 8.31
CA SER A 415 -0.33 -10.22 8.90
C SER A 415 -0.46 -10.16 10.42
N THR A 416 0.32 -9.32 11.10
CA THR A 416 0.26 -9.11 12.55
C THR A 416 -1.03 -8.43 13.00
N ASP A 417 -1.68 -7.66 12.12
CA ASP A 417 -2.97 -7.01 12.40
C ASP A 417 -4.13 -8.02 12.35
N LEU A 418 -3.97 -9.11 11.59
CA LEU A 418 -4.95 -10.18 11.44
C LEU A 418 -4.77 -11.30 12.49
N SER A 419 -3.51 -11.57 12.84
CA SER A 419 -3.11 -12.59 13.81
C SER A 419 -1.86 -12.11 14.56
N PRO A 420 -2.01 -11.54 15.77
CA PRO A 420 -0.91 -11.06 16.60
C PRO A 420 0.04 -12.20 16.97
N ARG A 421 1.33 -11.91 17.09
CA ARG A 421 2.39 -12.91 17.38
C ARG A 421 2.49 -13.30 18.87
N ALA A 422 1.46 -13.09 19.66
CA ALA A 422 1.52 -13.26 21.12
C ALA A 422 1.53 -14.76 21.53
N SER A 423 2.74 -15.28 21.72
CA SER A 423 3.15 -16.52 22.41
C SER A 423 2.60 -17.87 21.93
N SER A 424 3.50 -18.85 21.91
CA SER A 424 3.40 -20.22 21.39
C SER A 424 2.39 -21.15 22.08
N ALA A 425 1.39 -20.62 22.80
CA ALA A 425 0.46 -21.43 23.58
C ALA A 425 -0.95 -21.55 22.99
N ASN A 426 -1.33 -20.74 21.98
CA ASN A 426 -2.64 -20.87 21.33
C ASN A 426 -2.58 -20.43 19.85
N GLU A 427 -2.69 -21.39 18.93
CA GLU A 427 -2.55 -21.18 17.47
C GLU A 427 -3.68 -20.36 16.81
N ASP A 428 -4.72 -19.93 17.54
CA ASP A 428 -5.96 -19.40 16.95
C ASP A 428 -6.38 -17.97 17.36
N ARG A 429 -5.43 -17.05 17.55
CA ARG A 429 -5.81 -15.65 17.84
C ARG A 429 -6.08 -14.83 16.58
N LYS A 430 -7.27 -14.98 15.99
CA LYS A 430 -7.77 -14.12 14.90
C LYS A 430 -8.42 -12.84 15.45
N THR A 431 -8.02 -11.67 14.93
CA THR A 431 -8.56 -10.36 15.34
C THR A 431 -9.96 -10.10 14.77
N GLY A 432 -10.61 -9.04 15.26
CA GLY A 432 -11.84 -8.52 14.65
C GLY A 432 -11.65 -8.17 13.16
N ILE A 433 -10.46 -7.68 12.79
CA ILE A 433 -10.12 -7.34 11.40
C ILE A 433 -10.16 -8.58 10.52
N TYR A 434 -9.58 -9.71 10.96
CA TYR A 434 -9.65 -10.97 10.22
C TYR A 434 -11.10 -11.40 9.96
N ARG A 435 -11.96 -11.31 10.99
CA ARG A 435 -13.38 -11.70 10.86
C ARG A 435 -14.13 -10.77 9.91
N ARG A 436 -13.88 -9.46 9.97
CA ARG A 436 -14.44 -8.46 9.05
C ARG A 436 -14.07 -8.76 7.60
N ILE A 437 -12.78 -8.98 7.31
CA ILE A 437 -12.31 -9.34 5.96
C ILE A 437 -12.96 -10.65 5.50
N LEU A 438 -12.98 -11.67 6.37
CA LEU A 438 -13.57 -12.96 6.04
C LEU A 438 -15.08 -12.85 5.75
N SER A 439 -15.81 -12.00 6.49
CA SER A 439 -17.22 -11.72 6.25
C SER A 439 -17.44 -11.16 4.85
N VAL A 440 -16.67 -10.14 4.45
CA VAL A 440 -16.74 -9.56 3.10
C VAL A 440 -16.46 -10.60 2.02
N LEU A 441 -15.39 -11.39 2.19
CA LEU A 441 -15.00 -12.43 1.23
C LEU A 441 -16.07 -13.53 1.06
N LYS A 442 -16.76 -13.89 2.15
CA LYS A 442 -17.78 -14.95 2.16
C LYS A 442 -19.16 -14.45 1.71
N ASN A 443 -19.60 -13.32 2.23
CA ASN A 443 -20.97 -12.83 2.07
C ASN A 443 -21.13 -11.93 0.83
N GLY A 444 -20.03 -11.31 0.38
CA GLY A 444 -20.02 -10.33 -0.69
C GLY A 444 -20.36 -8.92 -0.20
N ILE A 445 -20.59 -8.01 -1.14
CA ILE A 445 -20.99 -6.62 -0.89
C ILE A 445 -22.33 -6.37 -1.58
N VAL A 446 -23.33 -5.92 -0.83
CA VAL A 446 -24.62 -5.49 -1.39
C VAL A 446 -24.65 -3.98 -1.46
N PHE A 447 -24.79 -3.43 -2.66
CA PHE A 447 -24.80 -2.00 -2.90
C PHE A 447 -25.63 -1.66 -4.15
N ALA A 448 -26.50 -0.65 -4.06
CA ALA A 448 -27.28 -0.13 -5.18
C ALA A 448 -27.97 -1.23 -6.02
N GLY A 449 -28.68 -2.15 -5.35
CA GLY A 449 -29.39 -3.27 -5.99
C GLY A 449 -28.50 -4.40 -6.50
N LYS A 450 -27.17 -4.25 -6.48
CA LYS A 450 -26.20 -5.26 -6.91
C LYS A 450 -25.63 -6.03 -5.72
N ARG A 451 -25.43 -7.34 -5.88
CA ARG A 451 -24.69 -8.20 -4.93
C ARG A 451 -23.39 -8.66 -5.55
N PHE A 452 -22.28 -8.06 -5.14
CA PHE A 452 -20.94 -8.39 -5.60
C PHE A 452 -20.38 -9.57 -4.81
N GLU A 453 -20.11 -10.68 -5.48
CA GLU A 453 -19.50 -11.88 -4.91
C GLU A 453 -18.03 -12.03 -5.34
N THR A 454 -17.23 -12.74 -4.54
CA THR A 454 -15.81 -12.97 -4.84
C THR A 454 -15.64 -13.70 -6.18
N LEU A 455 -14.93 -13.06 -7.11
CA LEU A 455 -14.65 -13.62 -8.44
C LEU A 455 -13.29 -14.33 -8.46
N ALA A 456 -12.20 -13.56 -8.38
CA ALA A 456 -10.82 -14.05 -8.37
C ALA A 456 -9.82 -12.92 -8.05
N PHE A 457 -8.52 -13.26 -8.02
CA PHE A 457 -7.43 -12.29 -7.90
C PHE A 457 -6.17 -12.80 -8.59
N SER A 458 -5.39 -11.90 -9.16
CA SER A 458 -4.03 -12.18 -9.66
C SER A 458 -3.00 -12.06 -8.53
N SER A 459 -1.76 -12.51 -8.79
CA SER A 459 -0.68 -12.42 -7.80
C SER A 459 -0.29 -10.97 -7.46
N SER A 460 -0.44 -10.01 -8.38
CA SER A 460 -0.21 -8.59 -8.07
C SER A 460 -1.31 -8.08 -7.15
N GLN A 461 -2.57 -8.33 -7.48
CA GLN A 461 -3.72 -7.93 -6.67
C GLN A 461 -3.64 -8.50 -5.25
N LEU A 462 -3.25 -9.77 -5.10
CA LEU A 462 -3.05 -10.39 -3.78
C LEU A 462 -1.96 -9.68 -2.96
N ARG A 463 -0.85 -9.25 -3.59
CA ARG A 463 0.20 -8.48 -2.90
C ARG A 463 -0.27 -7.10 -2.46
N ASP A 464 -1.25 -6.55 -3.16
CA ASP A 464 -1.87 -5.25 -2.86
C ASP A 464 -3.10 -5.41 -1.95
N ASN A 465 -3.32 -6.60 -1.36
CA ASN A 465 -4.49 -6.95 -0.56
C ASN A 465 -5.82 -6.67 -1.29
N SER A 466 -5.88 -6.94 -2.59
CA SER A 466 -7.02 -6.65 -3.45
C SER A 466 -7.54 -7.87 -4.21
N ILE A 467 -8.83 -7.82 -4.57
CA ILE A 467 -9.55 -8.87 -5.29
C ILE A 467 -10.54 -8.27 -6.30
N TRP A 468 -10.99 -9.10 -7.23
CA TRP A 468 -12.15 -8.81 -8.07
C TRP A 468 -13.39 -9.44 -7.47
N MET A 469 -14.46 -8.66 -7.42
CA MET A 469 -15.82 -9.14 -7.19
C MET A 469 -16.69 -8.86 -8.42
N PHE A 470 -17.75 -9.65 -8.57
CA PHE A 470 -18.70 -9.52 -9.67
C PHE A 470 -20.13 -9.58 -9.17
N ALA A 471 -20.98 -8.68 -9.68
CA ALA A 471 -22.41 -8.72 -9.44
C ALA A 471 -23.10 -9.50 -10.55
N SER A 472 -23.69 -10.65 -10.22
CA SER A 472 -24.42 -11.47 -11.19
C SER A 472 -25.56 -10.70 -11.86
N ARG A 473 -25.81 -11.02 -13.13
CA ARG A 473 -26.94 -10.54 -13.92
C ARG A 473 -27.61 -11.72 -14.61
N ASP A 474 -28.77 -11.49 -15.21
CA ASP A 474 -29.47 -12.54 -15.96
C ASP A 474 -28.56 -13.17 -17.02
N GLY A 475 -28.37 -14.49 -16.91
CA GLY A 475 -27.53 -15.27 -17.81
C GLY A 475 -26.01 -15.18 -17.58
N LEU A 476 -25.53 -14.48 -16.54
CA LEU A 476 -24.09 -14.42 -16.23
C LEU A 476 -23.82 -14.26 -14.73
N THR A 477 -23.17 -15.26 -14.14
CA THR A 477 -22.72 -15.30 -12.74
C THR A 477 -21.18 -15.26 -12.64
N ALA A 478 -20.64 -15.06 -11.43
CA ALA A 478 -19.19 -15.18 -11.24
C ALA A 478 -18.70 -16.61 -11.48
N ALA A 479 -19.54 -17.63 -11.30
CA ALA A 479 -19.21 -19.02 -11.62
C ALA A 479 -19.04 -19.20 -13.14
N ASP A 480 -19.97 -18.67 -13.94
CA ASP A 480 -19.91 -18.73 -15.41
C ASP A 480 -18.64 -18.07 -15.94
N ILE A 481 -18.23 -16.93 -15.35
CA ILE A 481 -16.97 -16.26 -15.70
C ILE A 481 -15.78 -17.17 -15.36
N ARG A 482 -15.76 -17.82 -14.18
CA ARG A 482 -14.66 -18.73 -13.80
C ARG A 482 -14.58 -19.95 -14.73
N ASP A 483 -15.72 -20.48 -15.15
CA ASP A 483 -15.79 -21.61 -16.09
C ASP A 483 -15.31 -21.20 -17.49
N TRP A 484 -15.67 -19.99 -17.93
CA TRP A 484 -15.15 -19.41 -19.16
C TRP A 484 -13.62 -19.24 -19.14
N MET A 485 -13.02 -18.94 -17.99
CA MET A 485 -11.58 -18.69 -17.87
C MET A 485 -10.70 -19.91 -18.16
N GLY A 486 -11.23 -21.12 -18.05
CA GLY A 486 -10.55 -22.38 -18.38
C GLY A 486 -10.94 -23.53 -17.45
N ASN A 487 -10.44 -24.73 -17.74
CA ASN A 487 -10.71 -25.91 -16.93
C ASN A 487 -9.66 -26.08 -15.82
N PHE A 488 -10.05 -25.77 -14.58
CA PHE A 488 -9.19 -25.88 -13.40
C PHE A 488 -9.45 -27.13 -12.55
N SER A 489 -10.37 -28.02 -12.98
CA SER A 489 -10.85 -29.16 -12.19
C SER A 489 -9.75 -30.14 -11.75
N ARG A 490 -8.67 -30.25 -12.54
CA ARG A 490 -7.52 -31.12 -12.24
C ARG A 490 -6.56 -30.53 -11.18
N ILE A 491 -6.72 -29.26 -10.77
CA ILE A 491 -5.82 -28.59 -9.83
C ILE A 491 -6.37 -28.71 -8.40
N ARG A 492 -5.85 -29.65 -7.62
CA ARG A 492 -6.29 -29.89 -6.23
C ARG A 492 -5.63 -28.98 -5.19
N ASN A 493 -4.42 -28.48 -5.46
CA ASN A 493 -3.73 -27.58 -4.54
C ASN A 493 -4.35 -26.17 -4.60
N VAL A 494 -4.87 -25.68 -3.47
CA VAL A 494 -5.59 -24.40 -3.39
C VAL A 494 -4.74 -23.20 -3.85
N ALA A 495 -3.48 -23.13 -3.41
CA ALA A 495 -2.59 -22.03 -3.79
C ALA A 495 -2.29 -22.04 -5.30
N LYS A 496 -2.07 -23.23 -5.87
CA LYS A 496 -1.89 -23.41 -7.32
C LYS A 496 -3.19 -23.06 -8.05
N TYR A 497 -4.35 -23.52 -7.58
CA TYR A 497 -5.66 -23.22 -8.16
C TYR A 497 -5.89 -21.71 -8.24
N ALA A 498 -5.78 -21.00 -7.11
CA ALA A 498 -5.94 -19.55 -7.06
C ALA A 498 -4.95 -18.82 -7.98
N ALA A 499 -3.69 -19.25 -8.02
CA ALA A 499 -2.70 -18.69 -8.92
C ALA A 499 -2.98 -18.95 -10.40
N ARG A 500 -3.67 -20.04 -10.76
CA ARG A 500 -4.07 -20.34 -12.14
C ARG A 500 -5.33 -19.62 -12.56
N LEU A 501 -6.33 -19.56 -11.68
CA LEU A 501 -7.53 -18.76 -11.87
C LEU A 501 -7.15 -17.28 -12.08
N GLY A 502 -6.29 -16.73 -11.22
CA GLY A 502 -5.85 -15.34 -11.30
C GLY A 502 -5.08 -14.92 -12.57
N GLN A 503 -4.70 -15.84 -13.46
CA GLN A 503 -3.87 -15.51 -14.61
C GLN A 503 -4.55 -14.59 -15.61
N SER A 504 -5.87 -14.71 -15.78
CA SER A 504 -6.63 -13.89 -16.74
C SER A 504 -6.89 -12.45 -16.24
N PHE A 505 -6.62 -12.17 -14.96
CA PHE A 505 -6.75 -10.85 -14.33
C PHE A 505 -5.46 -10.05 -14.26
N GLY A 506 -4.36 -10.59 -14.79
CA GLY A 506 -3.14 -9.82 -14.99
C GLY A 506 -3.33 -8.80 -16.11
N SER A 507 -2.88 -7.57 -15.89
CA SER A 507 -2.87 -6.54 -16.93
C SER A 507 -2.08 -7.03 -18.15
N SER A 508 -2.70 -6.92 -19.33
CA SER A 508 -2.09 -7.37 -20.58
C SER A 508 -2.66 -6.61 -21.77
N THR A 509 -1.89 -6.57 -22.85
CA THR A 509 -2.34 -6.08 -24.16
C THR A 509 -2.81 -7.27 -24.99
N GLU A 510 -4.08 -7.30 -25.39
CA GLU A 510 -4.56 -8.24 -26.40
C GLU A 510 -3.95 -7.87 -27.75
N THR A 511 -3.46 -8.86 -28.49
CA THR A 511 -2.78 -8.64 -29.76
C THR A 511 -3.54 -9.25 -30.94
N LEU A 512 -3.27 -10.51 -31.29
CA LEU A 512 -3.78 -11.16 -32.48
C LEU A 512 -4.40 -12.51 -32.14
N THR A 513 -5.35 -12.94 -32.98
CA THR A 513 -5.87 -14.31 -32.94
C THR A 513 -4.85 -15.26 -33.57
N VAL A 514 -4.60 -16.39 -32.90
CA VAL A 514 -3.77 -17.49 -33.38
C VAL A 514 -4.64 -18.74 -33.36
N TYR A 515 -4.79 -19.39 -34.50
CA TYR A 515 -5.57 -20.62 -34.62
C TYR A 515 -4.70 -21.85 -34.34
N ALA A 516 -5.34 -22.97 -33.99
CA ALA A 516 -4.64 -24.22 -33.66
C ALA A 516 -3.70 -24.71 -34.78
N HIS A 517 -4.08 -24.54 -36.05
CA HIS A 517 -3.24 -24.91 -37.21
C HIS A 517 -2.03 -23.98 -37.42
N GLU A 518 -1.95 -22.86 -36.70
CA GLU A 518 -0.85 -21.90 -36.76
C GLU A 518 0.13 -22.09 -35.57
N ILE A 519 -0.14 -23.10 -34.73
CA ILE A 519 0.64 -23.43 -33.54
C ILE A 519 1.22 -24.83 -33.72
N GLU A 520 2.51 -24.97 -33.43
CA GLU A 520 3.14 -26.27 -33.24
C GLU A 520 3.41 -26.53 -31.76
N THR A 521 3.23 -27.78 -31.33
CA THR A 521 3.69 -28.22 -30.01
C THR A 521 5.05 -28.88 -30.17
N ILE A 522 6.08 -28.28 -29.57
CA ILE A 522 7.45 -28.77 -29.60
C ILE A 522 7.82 -29.43 -28.27
N PRO A 523 8.75 -30.41 -28.24
CA PRO A 523 9.17 -31.04 -27.01
C PRO A 523 9.89 -30.04 -26.09
N ASP A 524 9.79 -30.30 -24.79
CA ASP A 524 10.67 -29.67 -23.82
C ASP A 524 12.11 -30.20 -23.98
N VAL A 525 13.10 -29.34 -23.77
CA VAL A 525 14.50 -29.74 -23.70
C VAL A 525 14.74 -30.30 -22.31
N GLU A 526 14.93 -31.62 -22.27
CA GLU A 526 15.02 -32.40 -21.05
C GLU A 526 16.38 -33.11 -20.94
N LEU A 527 16.90 -33.20 -19.72
CA LEU A 527 18.08 -34.00 -19.39
C LEU A 527 17.77 -34.86 -18.17
N GLU A 528 17.90 -36.17 -18.31
CA GLU A 528 17.82 -37.07 -17.17
C GLU A 528 19.20 -37.29 -16.57
N ARG A 529 19.35 -37.03 -15.27
CA ARG A 529 20.60 -37.28 -14.56
C ARG A 529 20.35 -37.70 -13.13
N GLY A 530 20.90 -38.86 -12.74
CA GLY A 530 20.73 -39.41 -11.39
C GLY A 530 19.27 -39.71 -11.04
N GLY A 531 18.45 -40.09 -12.04
CA GLY A 531 17.01 -40.34 -11.87
C GLY A 531 16.15 -39.08 -11.72
N VAL A 532 16.73 -37.88 -11.89
CA VAL A 532 16.00 -36.61 -11.90
C VAL A 532 15.95 -36.07 -13.32
N ASN A 533 14.74 -35.76 -13.80
CA ASN A 533 14.53 -35.10 -15.07
C ASN A 533 14.57 -33.57 -14.90
N TYR A 534 15.47 -32.91 -15.62
CA TYR A 534 15.65 -31.47 -15.62
C TYR A 534 15.11 -30.87 -16.92
N VAL A 535 14.20 -29.90 -16.81
CA VAL A 535 13.60 -29.21 -17.95
C VAL A 535 14.29 -27.86 -18.17
N PHE A 536 15.15 -27.78 -19.18
CA PHE A 536 15.92 -26.57 -19.51
C PHE A 536 15.07 -25.51 -20.22
N SER A 537 13.97 -25.92 -20.85
CA SER A 537 13.04 -25.06 -21.58
C SER A 537 11.78 -24.68 -20.79
N ASP A 538 11.78 -24.79 -19.46
CA ASP A 538 10.57 -24.56 -18.66
C ASP A 538 10.00 -23.15 -18.88
N GLY A 539 8.82 -23.10 -19.49
CA GLY A 539 8.09 -21.86 -19.65
C GLY A 539 8.60 -20.97 -20.80
N ILE A 540 9.39 -21.50 -21.74
CA ILE A 540 9.79 -20.76 -22.95
C ILE A 540 9.41 -21.49 -24.25
N GLY A 541 8.93 -20.74 -25.23
CA GLY A 541 8.62 -21.21 -26.58
C GLY A 541 9.18 -20.28 -27.65
N LYS A 542 8.70 -20.44 -28.88
CA LYS A 542 9.16 -19.66 -30.05
C LYS A 542 8.01 -18.89 -30.69
N ILE A 543 8.33 -17.76 -31.31
CA ILE A 543 7.42 -16.96 -32.14
C ILE A 543 8.12 -16.68 -33.47
N SER A 544 7.44 -16.87 -34.61
CA SER A 544 8.07 -16.57 -35.90
C SER A 544 8.37 -15.08 -36.05
N ALA A 545 9.44 -14.76 -36.78
CA ALA A 545 9.85 -13.37 -36.99
C ALA A 545 8.75 -12.50 -37.64
N GLU A 546 7.98 -13.05 -38.58
CA GLU A 546 6.88 -12.32 -39.22
C GLU A 546 5.74 -12.04 -38.22
N PHE A 547 5.36 -13.03 -37.42
CA PHE A 547 4.29 -12.87 -36.45
C PHE A 547 4.69 -11.93 -35.30
N ALA A 548 5.94 -12.03 -34.83
CA ALA A 548 6.50 -11.12 -33.83
C ALA A 548 6.42 -9.65 -34.25
N LYS A 549 6.67 -9.32 -35.52
CA LYS A 549 6.51 -7.95 -36.05
C LYS A 549 5.06 -7.47 -35.94
N LYS A 550 4.10 -8.31 -36.32
CA LYS A 550 2.67 -8.01 -36.24
C LYS A 550 2.21 -7.80 -34.78
N VAL A 551 2.70 -8.64 -33.86
CA VAL A 551 2.46 -8.52 -32.41
C VAL A 551 3.06 -7.22 -31.86
N ALA A 552 4.30 -6.89 -32.23
CA ALA A 552 4.99 -5.67 -31.79
C ALA A 552 4.22 -4.39 -32.19
N LEU A 553 3.70 -4.34 -33.42
CA LEU A 553 2.88 -3.21 -33.89
C LEU A 553 1.61 -3.04 -33.05
N LYS A 554 0.94 -4.14 -32.68
CA LYS A 554 -0.23 -4.11 -31.79
C LYS A 554 0.11 -3.69 -30.37
N CYS A 555 1.33 -3.96 -29.90
CA CYS A 555 1.85 -3.46 -28.63
C CYS A 555 2.34 -2.00 -28.68
N GLY A 556 2.14 -1.29 -29.80
CA GLY A 556 2.54 0.12 -29.95
C GLY A 556 4.04 0.33 -30.18
N CYS A 557 4.80 -0.72 -30.50
CA CYS A 557 6.22 -0.60 -30.80
C CYS A 557 6.41 -0.02 -32.22
N LYS A 558 6.77 1.26 -32.32
CA LYS A 558 7.11 1.93 -33.58
C LYS A 558 8.63 1.87 -33.77
N GLY A 559 9.11 1.12 -34.77
CA GLY A 559 10.55 0.95 -35.05
C GLY A 559 11.05 -0.46 -34.73
N SER A 560 12.12 -0.58 -33.93
CA SER A 560 12.75 -1.87 -33.57
C SER A 560 11.74 -2.82 -32.91
N HIS A 561 11.74 -4.06 -33.38
CA HIS A 561 10.84 -5.11 -32.92
C HIS A 561 11.44 -5.86 -31.72
N PRO A 562 10.67 -6.14 -30.65
CA PRO A 562 11.16 -6.95 -29.54
C PRO A 562 11.53 -8.37 -29.99
N SER A 563 12.61 -8.90 -29.43
CA SER A 563 13.07 -10.28 -29.66
C SER A 563 12.39 -11.31 -28.76
N ALA A 564 11.74 -10.89 -27.67
CA ALA A 564 11.00 -11.80 -26.80
C ALA A 564 9.75 -11.15 -26.20
N PHE A 565 8.74 -11.97 -25.94
CA PHE A 565 7.45 -11.56 -25.39
C PHE A 565 7.07 -12.46 -24.22
N GLN A 566 6.68 -11.87 -23.10
CA GLN A 566 6.00 -12.59 -22.03
C GLN A 566 4.52 -12.68 -22.36
N ILE A 567 4.01 -13.91 -22.51
CA ILE A 567 2.69 -14.14 -23.09
C ILE A 567 1.72 -14.87 -22.16
N ARG A 568 0.43 -14.72 -22.47
CA ARG A 568 -0.65 -15.65 -22.10
C ARG A 568 -1.42 -16.02 -23.36
N TYR A 569 -1.64 -17.31 -23.55
CA TYR A 569 -2.40 -17.83 -24.69
C TYR A 569 -3.18 -19.06 -24.23
N GLY A 570 -4.51 -18.98 -24.13
CA GLY A 570 -5.30 -20.00 -23.43
C GLY A 570 -4.73 -20.30 -22.04
N GLY A 571 -4.41 -21.57 -21.77
CA GLY A 571 -3.74 -22.02 -20.55
C GLY A 571 -2.21 -21.99 -20.58
N TYR A 572 -1.62 -21.55 -21.70
CA TYR A 572 -0.17 -21.38 -21.86
C TYR A 572 0.31 -20.08 -21.21
N LYS A 573 1.37 -20.21 -20.40
CA LYS A 573 2.06 -19.09 -19.74
C LYS A 573 3.56 -19.28 -19.89
N GLY A 574 4.23 -18.24 -20.36
CA GLY A 574 5.67 -18.26 -20.51
C GLY A 574 6.24 -17.04 -21.23
N VAL A 575 7.44 -17.22 -21.77
CA VAL A 575 8.10 -16.32 -22.71
C VAL A 575 8.10 -16.99 -24.08
N VAL A 576 7.99 -16.23 -25.16
CA VAL A 576 8.30 -16.69 -26.51
C VAL A 576 9.39 -15.81 -27.10
N ALA A 577 10.44 -16.44 -27.64
CA ALA A 577 11.56 -15.77 -28.28
C ALA A 577 11.43 -15.87 -29.81
N VAL A 578 11.89 -14.85 -30.53
CA VAL A 578 11.84 -14.82 -31.99
C VAL A 578 12.72 -15.92 -32.56
N ASP A 579 12.14 -16.78 -33.39
CA ASP A 579 12.84 -17.74 -34.23
C ASP A 579 12.71 -17.31 -35.69
N PRO A 580 13.78 -16.84 -36.34
CA PRO A 580 13.77 -16.44 -37.74
C PRO A 580 13.44 -17.56 -38.72
N THR A 581 13.60 -18.82 -38.30
CA THR A 581 13.44 -20.00 -39.15
C THR A 581 12.08 -20.69 -38.97
N SER A 582 11.32 -20.34 -37.93
CA SER A 582 10.03 -20.99 -37.66
C SER A 582 8.96 -20.59 -38.67
N PRO A 583 8.30 -21.55 -39.35
CA PRO A 583 7.17 -21.27 -40.23
C PRO A 583 5.84 -21.08 -39.47
N MET A 584 5.79 -21.50 -38.21
CA MET A 584 4.59 -21.47 -37.37
C MET A 584 4.51 -20.16 -36.59
N LYS A 585 3.30 -19.62 -36.37
CA LYS A 585 3.16 -18.37 -35.61
C LYS A 585 3.70 -18.53 -34.18
N LEU A 586 3.39 -19.65 -33.53
CA LEU A 586 3.87 -19.98 -32.19
C LEU A 586 4.31 -21.45 -32.13
N SER A 587 5.43 -21.69 -31.45
CA SER A 587 5.89 -23.03 -31.08
C SER A 587 5.88 -23.13 -29.56
N LEU A 588 4.96 -23.92 -29.00
CA LEU A 588 4.71 -23.98 -27.56
C LEU A 588 5.12 -25.33 -26.98
N ARG A 589 5.52 -25.33 -25.70
CA ARG A 589 5.97 -26.52 -24.97
C ARG A 589 4.97 -26.99 -23.92
N LYS A 590 5.05 -28.26 -23.54
CA LYS A 590 4.17 -28.84 -22.51
C LYS A 590 4.35 -28.16 -21.17
N SER A 591 5.59 -27.82 -20.80
CA SER A 591 5.92 -27.05 -19.59
C SER A 591 5.18 -25.72 -19.52
N MET A 592 4.86 -25.08 -20.66
CA MET A 592 4.13 -23.82 -20.69
C MET A 592 2.63 -23.97 -20.42
N SER A 593 2.03 -25.14 -20.70
CA SER A 593 0.60 -25.40 -20.49
C SER A 593 0.29 -25.62 -19.01
N LYS A 594 -0.49 -24.72 -18.41
CA LYS A 594 -0.78 -24.73 -16.96
C LYS A 594 -2.18 -25.25 -16.62
N TYR A 595 -3.11 -25.22 -17.57
CA TYR A 595 -4.47 -25.74 -17.50
C TYR A 595 -5.06 -25.85 -18.91
N GLU A 596 -6.15 -26.60 -19.09
CA GLU A 596 -6.82 -26.78 -20.39
C GLU A 596 -7.76 -25.59 -20.68
N ALA A 597 -7.80 -25.14 -21.93
CA ALA A 597 -8.48 -23.91 -22.32
C ALA A 597 -8.75 -23.87 -23.83
N ASP A 598 -9.79 -24.57 -24.28
CA ASP A 598 -10.01 -24.85 -25.71
C ASP A 598 -10.60 -23.67 -26.50
N ASN A 599 -11.24 -22.73 -25.79
CA ASN A 599 -11.98 -21.63 -26.41
C ASN A 599 -11.14 -20.35 -26.64
N HIS A 600 -9.87 -20.34 -26.23
CA HIS A 600 -9.06 -19.12 -26.12
C HIS A 600 -7.99 -19.01 -27.20
N LYS A 601 -8.33 -18.32 -28.29
CA LYS A 601 -7.47 -18.14 -29.48
C LYS A 601 -6.71 -16.80 -29.51
N LYS A 602 -6.86 -15.96 -28.50
CA LYS A 602 -6.24 -14.62 -28.44
C LYS A 602 -4.89 -14.67 -27.72
N LEU A 603 -3.88 -14.05 -28.33
CA LEU A 603 -2.56 -13.85 -27.72
C LEU A 603 -2.53 -12.55 -26.90
N ASP A 604 -2.25 -12.68 -25.61
CA ASP A 604 -2.02 -11.56 -24.71
C ASP A 604 -0.54 -11.39 -24.42
N VAL A 605 -0.04 -10.16 -24.56
CA VAL A 605 1.33 -9.77 -24.20
C VAL A 605 1.31 -8.99 -22.89
N LEU A 606 2.11 -9.44 -21.92
CA LEU A 606 2.24 -8.81 -20.59
C LEU A 606 3.46 -7.89 -20.54
N ALA A 607 4.52 -8.29 -21.23
CA ALA A 607 5.76 -7.54 -21.35
C ALA A 607 6.49 -8.02 -22.60
N PHE A 608 7.46 -7.24 -23.06
CA PHE A 608 8.34 -7.60 -24.17
C PHE A 608 9.77 -7.10 -23.89
N SER A 609 10.75 -7.67 -24.58
CA SER A 609 12.16 -7.31 -24.44
C SER A 609 12.37 -5.83 -24.79
N LYS A 610 12.95 -5.08 -23.86
CA LYS A 610 13.30 -3.66 -23.99
C LYS A 610 14.31 -3.30 -22.91
N PHE A 611 14.93 -2.12 -23.01
CA PHE A 611 15.74 -1.59 -21.93
C PHE A 611 14.94 -1.51 -20.61
N GLN A 612 15.44 -2.17 -19.58
CA GLN A 612 14.98 -2.01 -18.20
C GLN A 612 16.18 -1.75 -17.28
N PRO A 613 16.18 -0.64 -16.51
CA PRO A 613 17.28 -0.30 -15.62
C PRO A 613 17.44 -1.34 -14.49
N CYS A 614 18.68 -1.68 -14.17
CA CYS A 614 18.99 -2.56 -13.05
C CYS A 614 19.20 -1.77 -11.76
N PHE A 615 18.75 -2.35 -10.66
CA PHE A 615 18.97 -1.82 -9.32
C PHE A 615 19.42 -2.95 -8.40
N LEU A 616 20.40 -2.66 -7.55
CA LEU A 616 20.58 -3.43 -6.33
C LEU A 616 19.40 -3.19 -5.40
N ASN A 617 19.07 -4.21 -4.62
CA ASN A 617 18.08 -4.15 -3.56
C ASN A 617 18.64 -4.85 -2.31
N ARG A 618 17.94 -4.74 -1.19
CA ARG A 618 18.37 -5.37 0.08
C ARG A 618 18.72 -6.85 -0.06
N GLN A 619 17.93 -7.64 -0.80
CA GLN A 619 18.17 -9.08 -0.96
C GLN A 619 19.48 -9.35 -1.71
N LEU A 620 19.69 -8.68 -2.84
CA LEU A 620 20.91 -8.79 -3.63
C LEU A 620 22.14 -8.35 -2.85
N ILE A 621 22.05 -7.22 -2.12
CA ILE A 621 23.17 -6.71 -1.32
C ILE A 621 23.54 -7.69 -0.21
N THR A 622 22.57 -8.19 0.55
CA THR A 622 22.80 -9.21 1.58
C THR A 622 23.48 -10.45 1.00
N LEU A 623 23.02 -10.91 -0.18
CA LEU A 623 23.56 -12.10 -0.81
C LEU A 623 24.99 -11.90 -1.32
N LEU A 624 25.26 -10.78 -1.99
CA LEU A 624 26.59 -10.44 -2.49
C LEU A 624 27.59 -10.22 -1.34
N SER A 625 27.17 -9.55 -0.26
CA SER A 625 27.97 -9.40 0.97
C SER A 625 28.32 -10.76 1.56
N THR A 626 27.34 -11.65 1.70
CA THR A 626 27.54 -13.04 2.18
C THR A 626 28.49 -13.84 1.28
N LEU A 627 28.46 -13.60 -0.04
CA LEU A 627 29.35 -14.22 -1.02
C LEU A 627 30.77 -13.58 -1.07
N GLY A 628 31.05 -12.60 -0.19
CA GLY A 628 32.38 -12.01 -0.02
C GLY A 628 32.61 -10.66 -0.72
N VAL A 629 31.58 -10.02 -1.28
CA VAL A 629 31.70 -8.65 -1.79
C VAL A 629 31.81 -7.69 -0.61
N LYS A 630 32.90 -6.92 -0.54
CA LYS A 630 33.15 -5.97 0.55
C LYS A 630 32.04 -4.93 0.66
N ASP A 631 31.53 -4.69 1.87
CA ASP A 631 30.41 -3.77 2.11
C ASP A 631 30.69 -2.32 1.64
N ASN A 632 31.95 -1.88 1.70
CA ASN A 632 32.37 -0.57 1.19
C ASN A 632 32.04 -0.37 -0.30
N ALA A 633 31.96 -1.44 -1.10
CA ALA A 633 31.54 -1.34 -2.50
C ALA A 633 30.08 -0.85 -2.60
N PHE A 634 29.18 -1.36 -1.75
CA PHE A 634 27.77 -0.93 -1.72
C PHE A 634 27.63 0.49 -1.18
N VAL A 635 28.39 0.84 -0.14
CA VAL A 635 28.40 2.21 0.42
C VAL A 635 28.85 3.21 -0.64
N ASN A 636 29.90 2.89 -1.40
CA ASN A 636 30.37 3.75 -2.49
C ASN A 636 29.33 3.87 -3.60
N LYS A 637 28.67 2.77 -4.00
CA LYS A 637 27.58 2.82 -5.00
C LYS A 637 26.38 3.62 -4.52
N GLN A 638 26.03 3.54 -3.24
CA GLN A 638 24.98 4.36 -2.66
C GLN A 638 25.35 5.85 -2.68
N ARG A 639 26.60 6.19 -2.35
CA ARG A 639 27.09 7.58 -2.41
C ARG A 639 27.03 8.14 -3.82
N GLN A 640 27.50 7.38 -4.81
CA GLN A 640 27.40 7.75 -6.23
C GLN A 640 25.95 8.00 -6.67
N ALA A 641 25.01 7.17 -6.21
CA ALA A 641 23.59 7.36 -6.50
C ALA A 641 23.03 8.64 -5.86
N ILE A 642 23.48 9.02 -4.66
CA ILE A 642 23.07 10.28 -4.01
C ILE A 642 23.64 11.48 -4.78
N GLU A 643 24.92 11.44 -5.16
CA GLU A 643 25.58 12.50 -5.94
C GLU A 643 24.87 12.71 -7.29
N GLN A 644 24.46 11.62 -7.96
CA GLN A 644 23.66 11.69 -9.19
C GLN A 644 22.29 12.35 -8.95
N LEU A 645 21.64 12.05 -7.82
CA LEU A 645 20.35 12.65 -7.47
C LEU A 645 20.47 14.14 -7.11
N ASP A 646 21.60 14.55 -6.53
CA ASP A 646 21.88 15.95 -6.22
C ASP A 646 22.14 16.76 -7.50
N ALA A 647 22.87 16.16 -8.45
CA ALA A 647 23.17 16.80 -9.74
C ALA A 647 21.91 17.15 -10.56
N ILE A 648 20.82 16.39 -10.42
CA ILE A 648 19.53 16.66 -11.09
C ILE A 648 19.01 18.07 -10.79
N LEU A 649 19.31 18.62 -9.61
CA LEU A 649 18.79 19.93 -9.21
C LEU A 649 19.55 21.11 -9.82
N SER A 650 20.65 20.87 -10.52
CA SER A 650 21.53 21.93 -11.04
C SER A 650 21.99 21.71 -12.49
N ASP A 651 22.14 20.45 -12.92
CA ASP A 651 22.57 20.09 -14.27
C ASP A 651 21.37 19.65 -15.13
N PRO A 652 20.99 20.42 -16.17
CA PRO A 652 19.89 20.09 -17.07
C PRO A 652 20.03 18.72 -17.75
N LEU A 653 21.25 18.30 -18.09
CA LEU A 653 21.49 17.01 -18.74
C LEU A 653 21.26 15.87 -17.75
N LYS A 654 21.71 16.02 -16.51
CA LYS A 654 21.45 15.02 -15.45
C LYS A 654 19.98 14.95 -15.07
N ALA A 655 19.29 16.09 -15.06
CA ALA A 655 17.85 16.13 -14.90
C ALA A 655 17.14 15.35 -16.01
N GLN A 656 17.55 15.56 -17.27
CA GLN A 656 16.99 14.86 -18.42
C GLN A 656 17.24 13.35 -18.36
N GLU A 657 18.48 12.92 -18.07
CA GLU A 657 18.84 11.50 -17.87
C GLU A 657 17.97 10.84 -16.78
N ALA A 658 17.71 11.55 -15.68
CA ALA A 658 16.91 11.02 -14.58
C ALA A 658 15.41 10.92 -14.92
N LEU A 659 14.86 11.94 -15.59
CA LEU A 659 13.49 11.92 -16.11
C LEU A 659 13.31 10.82 -17.17
N ASP A 660 14.37 10.48 -17.89
CA ASP A 660 14.40 9.37 -18.83
C ASP A 660 14.30 7.99 -18.18
N LEU A 661 14.68 7.84 -16.91
CA LEU A 661 14.51 6.61 -16.13
C LEU A 661 13.11 6.49 -15.52
N MET A 662 12.28 7.53 -15.62
CA MET A 662 10.90 7.51 -15.14
C MET A 662 9.97 6.80 -16.12
N SER A 663 8.83 6.34 -15.58
CA SER A 663 7.71 5.96 -16.44
C SER A 663 7.29 7.17 -17.27
N PRO A 664 7.09 7.02 -18.59
CA PRO A 664 6.53 8.07 -19.42
C PRO A 664 5.14 8.44 -18.89
N GLY A 665 4.83 9.74 -18.94
CA GLY A 665 3.58 10.30 -18.45
C GLY A 665 3.56 11.81 -18.73
N GLU A 666 2.39 12.42 -18.69
CA GLU A 666 2.19 13.83 -19.04
C GLU A 666 3.12 14.76 -18.25
N ASN A 667 3.16 14.60 -16.92
CA ASN A 667 4.06 15.37 -16.05
C ASN A 667 5.54 15.16 -16.43
N THR A 668 5.98 13.92 -16.66
CA THR A 668 7.36 13.63 -17.05
C THR A 668 7.70 14.25 -18.42
N ASN A 669 6.77 14.21 -19.37
CA ASN A 669 6.96 14.78 -20.71
C ASN A 669 7.04 16.30 -20.65
N MET A 670 6.16 16.95 -19.89
CA MET A 670 6.19 18.39 -19.66
C MET A 670 7.54 18.83 -19.07
N LEU A 671 8.05 18.15 -18.03
CA LEU A 671 9.34 18.48 -17.43
C LEU A 671 10.51 18.31 -18.43
N LYS A 672 10.45 17.29 -19.30
CA LYS A 672 11.45 17.11 -20.36
C LYS A 672 11.38 18.22 -21.39
N GLU A 673 10.18 18.61 -21.82
CA GLU A 673 9.99 19.72 -22.76
C GLU A 673 10.50 21.04 -22.18
N MET A 674 10.28 21.29 -20.88
CA MET A 674 10.85 22.45 -20.20
C MET A 674 12.39 22.45 -20.27
N LEU A 675 13.04 21.32 -19.94
CA LEU A 675 14.50 21.22 -20.08
C LEU A 675 14.97 21.44 -21.53
N MET A 676 14.25 20.88 -22.51
CA MET A 676 14.56 21.03 -23.94
C MET A 676 14.39 22.48 -24.42
N CYS A 677 13.46 23.23 -23.85
CA CYS A 677 13.27 24.66 -24.10
C CYS A 677 14.31 25.55 -23.39
N GLY A 678 15.25 24.96 -22.64
CA GLY A 678 16.35 25.67 -21.97
C GLY A 678 16.01 26.20 -20.58
N TYR A 679 14.88 25.80 -19.98
CA TYR A 679 14.58 26.12 -18.59
C TYR A 679 15.61 25.44 -17.66
N LYS A 680 16.14 26.20 -16.70
CA LYS A 680 17.15 25.69 -15.77
C LYS A 680 16.49 25.06 -14.53
N PRO A 681 16.98 23.89 -14.07
CA PRO A 681 16.49 23.21 -12.87
C PRO A 681 16.41 24.06 -11.60
N ASP A 682 17.31 25.04 -11.45
CA ASP A 682 17.48 25.87 -10.26
C ASP A 682 16.85 27.26 -10.38
N ALA A 683 16.38 27.64 -11.57
CA ALA A 683 15.84 28.97 -11.84
C ALA A 683 14.32 29.00 -12.02
N GLU A 684 13.73 27.96 -12.61
CA GLU A 684 12.28 27.90 -12.84
C GLU A 684 11.59 27.21 -11.65
N PRO A 685 10.73 27.93 -10.88
CA PRO A 685 10.18 27.42 -9.63
C PRO A 685 9.40 26.12 -9.74
N PHE A 686 8.61 25.93 -10.81
CA PHE A 686 7.81 24.73 -10.98
C PHE A 686 8.68 23.50 -11.25
N LEU A 687 9.64 23.61 -12.18
CA LEU A 687 10.63 22.60 -12.50
C LEU A 687 11.48 22.25 -11.28
N ALA A 688 11.98 23.25 -10.55
CA ALA A 688 12.75 23.06 -9.33
C ALA A 688 11.97 22.25 -8.29
N MET A 689 10.72 22.63 -8.02
CA MET A 689 9.84 21.93 -7.07
C MET A 689 9.57 20.47 -7.50
N MET A 690 9.31 20.26 -8.79
CA MET A 690 9.05 18.91 -9.33
C MET A 690 10.29 18.02 -9.27
N LEU A 691 11.47 18.54 -9.59
CA LEU A 691 12.74 17.82 -9.48
C LEU A 691 13.14 17.54 -8.02
N GLN A 692 12.88 18.47 -7.10
CA GLN A 692 13.07 18.24 -5.66
C GLN A 692 12.15 17.13 -5.15
N THR A 693 10.88 17.13 -5.56
CA THR A 693 9.92 16.08 -5.22
C THR A 693 10.38 14.73 -5.77
N PHE A 694 10.86 14.70 -7.02
CA PHE A 694 11.45 13.52 -7.63
C PHE A 694 12.65 12.99 -6.82
N ARG A 695 13.60 13.87 -6.49
CA ARG A 695 14.77 13.54 -5.67
C ARG A 695 14.35 12.98 -4.31
N ALA A 696 13.42 13.65 -3.61
CA ALA A 696 12.92 13.20 -2.32
C ALA A 696 12.30 11.79 -2.40
N SER A 697 11.54 11.50 -3.45
CA SER A 697 10.98 10.17 -3.72
C SER A 697 12.07 9.11 -3.92
N LYS A 698 13.12 9.41 -4.69
CA LYS A 698 14.24 8.48 -4.91
C LYS A 698 15.11 8.27 -3.68
N LEU A 699 15.36 9.31 -2.89
CA LEU A 699 16.02 9.18 -1.59
C LEU A 699 15.19 8.33 -0.62
N LEU A 700 13.86 8.45 -0.64
CA LEU A 700 12.98 7.60 0.15
C LEU A 700 13.09 6.13 -0.29
N GLU A 701 13.12 5.84 -1.60
CA GLU A 701 13.36 4.49 -2.11
C GLU A 701 14.74 3.94 -1.71
N LEU A 702 15.80 4.75 -1.76
CA LEU A 702 17.13 4.39 -1.27
C LEU A 702 17.11 4.05 0.23
N ARG A 703 16.45 4.88 1.05
CA ARG A 703 16.34 4.66 2.50
C ARG A 703 15.53 3.40 2.84
N THR A 704 14.37 3.24 2.20
CA THR A 704 13.37 2.21 2.57
C THR A 704 13.57 0.88 1.86
N LYS A 705 14.19 0.86 0.68
CA LYS A 705 14.36 -0.34 -0.16
C LYS A 705 15.80 -0.60 -0.59
N THR A 706 16.73 0.33 -0.31
CA THR A 706 18.12 0.26 -0.75
C THR A 706 18.22 0.05 -2.26
N ARG A 707 17.35 0.75 -3.01
CA ARG A 707 17.21 0.64 -4.46
C ARG A 707 18.32 1.45 -5.16
N ILE A 708 19.52 0.88 -5.25
CA ILE A 708 20.70 1.56 -5.81
C ILE A 708 20.79 1.29 -7.31
N PHE A 709 20.79 2.33 -8.13
CA PHE A 709 20.89 2.20 -9.59
C PHE A 709 22.27 1.71 -10.02
N ILE A 710 22.31 0.78 -11.00
CA ILE A 710 23.55 0.25 -11.57
C ILE A 710 23.57 0.56 -13.07
N PRO A 711 24.36 1.55 -13.52
CA PRO A 711 24.37 2.00 -14.92
C PRO A 711 24.69 0.90 -15.93
N ASP A 712 25.68 0.05 -15.65
CA ASP A 712 26.08 -1.05 -16.52
C ASP A 712 25.19 -2.30 -16.39
N GLY A 713 24.21 -2.23 -15.47
CA GLY A 713 23.29 -3.32 -15.19
C GLY A 713 21.99 -3.14 -15.96
N ARG A 714 21.44 -4.26 -16.44
CA ARG A 714 20.12 -4.30 -17.10
C ARG A 714 19.28 -5.43 -16.53
N ALA A 715 17.99 -5.18 -16.35
CA ALA A 715 17.02 -6.25 -16.18
C ALA A 715 16.60 -6.73 -17.58
N MET A 716 16.77 -8.02 -17.86
CA MET A 716 16.52 -8.59 -19.18
C MET A 716 15.64 -9.83 -19.09
N MET A 717 14.90 -10.12 -20.15
CA MET A 717 14.17 -11.39 -20.27
C MET A 717 15.16 -12.53 -20.52
N GLY A 718 14.97 -13.63 -19.80
CA GLY A 718 15.70 -14.88 -20.03
C GLY A 718 15.14 -15.61 -21.26
N CYS A 719 16.03 -15.97 -22.17
CA CYS A 719 15.76 -16.74 -23.38
C CYS A 719 16.57 -18.04 -23.39
N LEU A 720 16.17 -18.98 -24.23
CA LEU A 720 16.83 -20.28 -24.42
C LEU A 720 17.57 -20.24 -25.76
N ASP A 721 18.78 -20.81 -25.77
CA ASP A 721 19.50 -21.06 -27.00
C ASP A 721 18.94 -22.30 -27.73
N GLU A 722 18.01 -22.05 -28.64
CA GLU A 722 17.42 -23.07 -29.52
C GLU A 722 18.44 -23.66 -30.52
N THR A 723 19.60 -23.03 -30.72
CA THR A 723 20.65 -23.52 -31.63
C THR A 723 21.57 -24.56 -30.98
N GLY A 724 21.59 -24.62 -29.64
CA GLY A 724 22.48 -25.52 -28.89
C GLY A 724 23.96 -25.20 -29.03
N THR A 725 24.32 -23.96 -29.36
CA THR A 725 25.69 -23.51 -29.57
C THR A 725 26.37 -23.09 -28.27
N LEU A 726 25.63 -22.54 -27.31
CA LEU A 726 26.15 -22.14 -26.01
C LEU A 726 26.49 -23.35 -25.13
N GLU A 727 27.67 -23.33 -24.52
CA GLU A 727 28.10 -24.33 -23.54
C GLU A 727 27.66 -23.98 -22.11
N TYR A 728 27.70 -24.97 -21.21
CA TYR A 728 27.41 -24.74 -19.80
C TYR A 728 28.31 -23.64 -19.21
N GLY A 729 27.70 -22.66 -18.52
CA GLY A 729 28.39 -21.50 -17.97
C GLY A 729 28.56 -20.32 -18.94
N GLN A 730 28.15 -20.46 -20.19
CA GLN A 730 28.13 -19.38 -21.18
C GLN A 730 26.75 -18.72 -21.27
N VAL A 731 26.70 -17.48 -21.76
CA VAL A 731 25.46 -16.78 -22.14
C VAL A 731 25.71 -15.94 -23.39
N PHE A 732 24.64 -15.58 -24.10
CA PHE A 732 24.69 -14.53 -25.12
C PHE A 732 23.89 -13.32 -24.66
N VAL A 733 24.47 -12.12 -24.81
CA VAL A 733 23.84 -10.86 -24.42
C VAL A 733 24.17 -9.78 -25.45
N GLN A 734 23.12 -9.23 -26.04
CA GLN A 734 23.17 -8.09 -26.95
C GLN A 734 22.04 -7.13 -26.61
N PHE A 735 22.29 -5.83 -26.68
CA PHE A 735 21.27 -4.83 -26.36
C PHE A 735 21.24 -3.67 -27.37
N SER A 736 20.08 -3.01 -27.42
CA SER A 736 19.85 -1.86 -28.28
C SER A 736 20.48 -0.58 -27.72
N GLY A 737 21.00 0.24 -28.62
CA GLY A 737 21.82 1.42 -28.33
C GLY A 737 21.06 2.73 -28.20
N THR A 738 19.73 2.71 -28.13
CA THR A 738 18.86 3.91 -28.11
C THR A 738 19.14 4.90 -26.97
N ARG A 739 20.09 4.63 -26.08
CA ARG A 739 20.52 5.52 -24.98
C ARG A 739 22.04 5.62 -24.76
N HIS A 740 22.89 4.99 -25.58
CA HIS A 740 24.36 5.08 -25.44
C HIS A 740 24.95 6.21 -26.28
N ARG A 741 24.43 7.45 -26.11
CA ARG A 741 25.21 8.63 -26.46
C ARG A 741 25.93 9.09 -25.19
N GLN A 742 27.22 8.79 -25.11
CA GLN A 742 28.21 9.40 -24.21
C GLN A 742 28.23 8.92 -22.75
N SER A 743 28.86 7.78 -22.51
CA SER A 743 29.75 7.57 -21.35
C SER A 743 30.45 6.22 -21.49
N PHE A 744 31.73 6.19 -21.18
CA PHE A 744 32.67 5.06 -21.15
C PHE A 744 33.53 4.84 -22.40
N ASN A 745 34.83 4.98 -22.15
CA ASN A 745 35.97 4.84 -23.04
C ASN A 745 36.68 3.49 -22.74
N ASP A 746 35.93 2.41 -22.49
CA ASP A 746 36.50 1.12 -22.06
C ASP A 746 36.32 0.01 -23.09
N SER A 747 37.38 -0.77 -23.27
CA SER A 747 37.80 -1.37 -24.55
C SER A 747 37.17 -2.72 -24.92
N THR A 748 35.93 -3.01 -24.51
CA THR A 748 35.30 -4.34 -24.70
C THR A 748 33.99 -4.36 -25.51
N MET A 749 33.61 -3.24 -26.15
CA MET A 749 32.37 -3.14 -26.91
C MET A 749 32.63 -2.91 -28.40
N PHE A 750 32.20 -3.85 -29.25
CA PHE A 750 32.26 -3.71 -30.70
C PHE A 750 30.92 -3.18 -31.24
N SER A 751 30.96 -2.08 -31.99
CA SER A 751 29.81 -1.54 -32.74
C SER A 751 29.68 -2.28 -34.06
N VAL A 752 28.50 -2.82 -34.37
CA VAL A 752 28.18 -3.38 -35.69
C VAL A 752 27.40 -2.31 -36.49
N HIS A 753 27.83 -2.02 -37.71
CA HIS A 753 27.31 -0.94 -38.58
C HIS A 753 25.78 -0.99 -38.82
N GLY A 754 25.14 0.19 -38.88
CA GLY A 754 23.74 0.40 -39.31
C GLY A 754 22.92 1.23 -38.32
N SER A 755 21.87 1.89 -38.79
CA SER A 755 21.03 2.88 -38.05
C SER A 755 20.32 2.40 -36.76
N ASP A 756 20.52 1.14 -36.37
CA ASP A 756 20.17 0.58 -35.06
C ASP A 756 21.47 0.14 -34.38
N GLN A 757 22.12 1.03 -33.62
CA GLN A 757 23.37 0.69 -32.95
C GLN A 757 23.12 -0.43 -31.93
N ARG A 758 23.72 -1.61 -32.14
CA ARG A 758 23.62 -2.77 -31.25
C ARG A 758 24.96 -2.98 -30.56
N PHE A 759 24.91 -3.31 -29.28
CA PHE A 759 26.11 -3.55 -28.47
C PHE A 759 26.14 -5.00 -28.01
N LEU A 760 27.24 -5.67 -28.35
CA LEU A 760 27.50 -7.04 -27.95
C LEU A 760 28.34 -7.07 -26.66
N VAL A 761 27.93 -7.90 -25.70
CA VAL A 761 28.67 -8.09 -24.44
C VAL A 761 29.54 -9.35 -24.55
N THR A 762 30.80 -9.23 -24.16
CA THR A 762 31.72 -10.36 -24.04
C THR A 762 32.45 -10.31 -22.69
N GLY A 763 32.89 -11.47 -22.19
CA GLY A 763 33.61 -11.57 -20.92
C GLY A 763 32.75 -11.99 -19.73
N LYS A 764 33.17 -11.66 -18.51
CA LYS A 764 32.46 -12.09 -17.29
C LYS A 764 31.23 -11.23 -17.04
N VAL A 765 30.11 -11.87 -16.75
CA VAL A 765 28.85 -11.21 -16.38
C VAL A 765 28.29 -11.82 -15.10
N VAL A 766 27.59 -11.00 -14.30
CA VAL A 766 26.84 -11.45 -13.13
C VAL A 766 25.37 -11.48 -13.47
N VAL A 767 24.72 -12.62 -13.27
CA VAL A 767 23.30 -12.81 -13.47
C VAL A 767 22.65 -13.12 -12.14
N ALA A 768 21.53 -12.47 -11.86
CA ALA A 768 20.73 -12.75 -10.67
C ALA A 768 19.23 -12.74 -11.00
N LYS A 769 18.45 -13.54 -10.27
CA LYS A 769 16.99 -13.60 -10.41
C LYS A 769 16.33 -13.10 -9.13
N ASN A 770 15.51 -12.06 -9.25
CA ASN A 770 14.71 -11.56 -8.13
C ASN A 770 13.40 -12.38 -7.98
N PRO A 771 12.97 -12.72 -6.75
CA PRO A 771 13.66 -12.49 -5.46
C PRO A 771 14.87 -13.42 -5.27
N CYS A 772 15.95 -12.91 -4.66
CA CYS A 772 17.16 -13.69 -4.36
C CYS A 772 17.08 -14.20 -2.92
N LEU A 773 16.98 -15.51 -2.74
CA LEU A 773 16.81 -16.16 -1.45
C LEU A 773 17.92 -17.17 -1.13
N HIS A 774 18.54 -17.73 -2.16
CA HIS A 774 19.61 -18.73 -2.04
C HIS A 774 20.93 -18.20 -2.65
N PRO A 775 22.12 -18.51 -2.10
CA PRO A 775 23.40 -18.08 -2.68
C PRO A 775 23.58 -18.41 -4.16
N GLY A 776 22.98 -19.51 -4.62
CA GLY A 776 22.97 -19.92 -6.02
C GLY A 776 22.07 -19.10 -6.96
N ASP A 777 21.28 -18.15 -6.44
CA ASP A 777 20.45 -17.23 -7.25
C ASP A 777 21.29 -16.13 -7.92
N VAL A 778 22.57 -16.00 -7.53
CA VAL A 778 23.57 -15.16 -8.19
C VAL A 778 24.62 -16.07 -8.83
N ARG A 779 24.89 -15.86 -10.11
CA ARG A 779 25.87 -16.63 -10.89
C ARG A 779 26.81 -15.71 -11.63
N VAL A 780 28.08 -16.09 -11.69
CA VAL A 780 29.06 -15.51 -12.60
C VAL A 780 29.13 -16.41 -13.84
N LEU A 781 28.85 -15.84 -15.00
CA LEU A 781 28.81 -16.53 -16.30
C LEU A 781 29.73 -15.83 -17.29
N ARG A 782 30.00 -16.47 -18.44
CA ARG A 782 30.78 -15.88 -19.53
C ARG A 782 29.89 -15.50 -20.71
N ALA A 783 29.77 -14.22 -21.00
CA ALA A 783 29.15 -13.74 -22.23
C ALA A 783 30.08 -14.01 -23.42
N VAL A 784 29.54 -14.63 -24.48
CA VAL A 784 30.27 -15.01 -25.69
C VAL A 784 29.54 -14.55 -26.94
N ASN A 785 30.29 -14.27 -28.01
CA ASN A 785 29.70 -13.93 -29.31
C ASN A 785 29.22 -15.20 -30.01
N VAL A 786 27.93 -15.23 -30.36
CA VAL A 786 27.32 -16.30 -31.16
C VAL A 786 26.56 -15.67 -32.32
N PRO A 787 27.10 -15.68 -33.55
CA PRO A 787 26.45 -15.07 -34.72
C PRO A 787 25.02 -15.56 -34.96
N ALA A 788 24.75 -16.84 -34.71
CA ALA A 788 23.42 -17.42 -34.85
C ALA A 788 22.37 -16.77 -33.93
N LEU A 789 22.78 -16.12 -32.83
CA LEU A 789 21.90 -15.50 -31.83
C LEU A 789 21.77 -13.97 -31.99
N HIS A 790 22.39 -13.35 -33.01
CA HIS A 790 22.37 -11.89 -33.21
C HIS A 790 20.97 -11.27 -33.41
N HIS A 791 19.99 -12.10 -33.73
CA HIS A 791 18.58 -11.72 -33.84
C HIS A 791 17.91 -11.47 -32.48
N LEU A 792 18.51 -11.95 -31.38
CA LEU A 792 18.01 -11.76 -30.01
C LEU A 792 18.65 -10.53 -29.39
N VAL A 793 17.84 -9.51 -29.11
CA VAL A 793 18.25 -8.21 -28.58
C VAL A 793 17.47 -7.89 -27.32
N ASP A 794 18.11 -7.21 -26.37
CA ASP A 794 17.54 -6.83 -25.07
C ASP A 794 17.04 -8.04 -24.24
N CYS A 795 17.70 -9.18 -24.45
CA CYS A 795 17.48 -10.44 -23.76
C CYS A 795 18.83 -11.05 -23.32
N VAL A 796 18.78 -11.93 -22.32
CA VAL A 796 19.90 -12.80 -21.96
C VAL A 796 19.56 -14.23 -22.38
N VAL A 797 20.39 -14.83 -23.22
CA VAL A 797 20.17 -16.18 -23.76
C VAL A 797 21.02 -17.18 -22.98
N PHE A 798 20.36 -18.19 -22.42
CA PHE A 798 20.96 -19.25 -21.63
C PHE A 798 21.15 -20.54 -22.45
N PRO A 799 22.17 -21.33 -22.13
CA PRO A 799 22.44 -22.59 -22.82
C PRO A 799 21.36 -23.60 -22.47
N GLN A 800 21.05 -24.46 -23.44
CA GLN A 800 20.25 -25.65 -23.20
C GLN A 800 21.08 -26.85 -22.68
N LYS A 801 22.38 -26.63 -22.44
CA LYS A 801 23.34 -27.59 -21.91
C LYS A 801 23.68 -27.25 -20.46
N GLY A 802 23.72 -28.26 -19.59
CA GLY A 802 24.16 -28.05 -18.22
C GLY A 802 24.08 -29.28 -17.35
N LEU A 803 24.59 -29.13 -16.13
CA LEU A 803 24.56 -30.18 -15.11
C LEU A 803 23.24 -30.22 -14.32
N ARG A 804 22.42 -29.16 -14.43
CA ARG A 804 21.15 -28.91 -13.76
C ARG A 804 20.33 -27.89 -14.53
#